data_AF-A0A7Y2H6F1-F1
#
_entry.id   AF-A0A7Y2H6F1-F1
#
_cell.length_a   1.000
_cell.length_b   1.000
_cell.length_c   1.000
_cell.angle_alpha   90.00
_cell.angle_beta   90.00
_cell.angle_gamma   90.00
#
_symmetry.space_group_name_H-M   'P 1'
#
loop_
_entity.id
_entity.type
_entity.pdbx_description
1 polymer ?
#
loop_
_entity_poly.entity_id
_entity_poly.type
_entity_poly.pdbx_seq_one_letter_code
_entity_poly.pdbx_strand_id
1 'polypeptide(L)'
;VLNRAKEAAPIHLLPTLWIRNFWSFREMKEKPLISMDKDSVNSVDISHEYVGDYHLYFETPDHLLFTENETNRKRVYGDKNDHPYKKDLFHDAVINSNYSLATKRKQGTKFAPHYQRELAAGESTTVRLRLSKDSIDDPFGEDFEAIIAERQKECDSFYKKVGGNCDGEELMIQKQAFAGMLWTKQYYNYEVERWLEGDKKNSIPPPERWTGRNHSWKTLRSHDIMLMPDAWEYPWYAAWDSAFHCVTMAMIDPEFAKKQLLLFTKEWYMKPNGQIPAYEWSFSDVNPPVQAWAAIEIYEIEKRKTGKGDIKFLKRMFNKLALNFTWWVNRLDSSQKNVFEGGFLGLDNIGVFDRSTGIPGGGILEQVDGTSWMALYCLNMLEMSLEIAMEDDAYEDMATKYFGHFVFIAEALNKRSQENVGTWDEEQGFFYDKLILPDGRFVPIKVRSIAGMLSLAAVLCIKKHTLDKLPKFKASVGWFKRYRMETMKFPVIQEYVDGDDLLLSLVPKDRMPILVKVMLDESEFLSPFGIRSLSKKHEQPYSINIDGNNYSINYEPAESSVPLFGGNSNWRGPVWFPMNYLFINALREYHSYGGENLKFQYPTGSGKELNLEQIAQKISNRLVRIFKADEQGERAVNGLYPEQYSKEHFKDYILFYEYFHGDNGRGVGSSHQTGWTALVANLIADIHKDD
;
A
#
# COMPACT_ATOMS: atom_id res chain seq x y z
N VAL A 1 30.02 -13.06 -7.99
CA VAL A 1 30.50 -11.65 -7.86
C VAL A 1 31.24 -11.28 -9.13
N LEU A 2 30.99 -10.08 -9.67
CA LEU A 2 31.65 -9.56 -10.88
C LEU A 2 32.33 -8.23 -10.53
N ASN A 3 33.62 -8.10 -10.82
CA ASN A 3 34.32 -6.83 -10.70
C ASN A 3 34.03 -5.97 -11.94
N ARG A 4 33.17 -4.96 -11.77
CA ARG A 4 32.82 -4.00 -12.84
C ARG A 4 33.75 -2.79 -12.90
N ALA A 5 34.78 -2.72 -12.06
CA ALA A 5 35.79 -1.68 -12.13
C ALA A 5 36.75 -1.93 -13.30
N LYS A 6 37.53 -0.89 -13.64
CA LYS A 6 38.58 -0.96 -14.67
C LYS A 6 39.92 -1.50 -14.14
N GLU A 7 40.00 -1.76 -12.84
CA GLU A 7 41.20 -2.22 -12.15
C GLU A 7 40.90 -3.48 -11.35
N ALA A 8 41.95 -4.24 -11.05
CA ALA A 8 41.84 -5.37 -10.14
C ALA A 8 41.45 -4.87 -8.74
N ALA A 9 40.60 -5.61 -8.05
CA ALA A 9 40.15 -5.25 -6.71
C ALA A 9 40.05 -6.47 -5.79
N PRO A 10 40.43 -6.32 -4.51
CA PRO A 10 40.20 -7.33 -3.50
C PRO A 10 38.71 -7.35 -3.12
N ILE A 11 38.11 -8.53 -3.17
CA ILE A 11 36.71 -8.78 -2.83
C ILE A 11 36.65 -9.73 -1.64
N HIS A 12 35.92 -9.32 -0.61
CA HIS A 12 35.60 -10.14 0.55
C HIS A 12 34.13 -10.56 0.50
N LEU A 13 33.87 -11.86 0.34
CA LEU A 13 32.52 -12.43 0.37
C LEU A 13 32.32 -13.21 1.68
N LEU A 14 31.30 -12.83 2.46
CA LEU A 14 30.96 -13.44 3.75
C LEU A 14 29.46 -13.76 3.80
N PRO A 15 28.98 -14.81 3.09
CA PRO A 15 27.60 -15.26 3.23
C PRO A 15 27.35 -15.60 4.70
N THR A 16 26.41 -14.90 5.34
CA THR A 16 26.31 -14.93 6.81
C THR A 16 25.09 -15.74 7.24
N LEU A 17 25.34 -16.81 7.97
CA LEU A 17 24.34 -17.55 8.70
C LEU A 17 24.29 -17.05 10.15
N TRP A 18 23.10 -16.74 10.66
CA TRP A 18 22.95 -16.28 12.03
C TRP A 18 21.61 -16.70 12.62
N ILE A 19 21.62 -16.89 13.94
CA ILE A 19 20.44 -17.20 14.72
C ILE A 19 20.00 -15.96 15.48
N ARG A 20 18.70 -15.64 15.45
CA ARG A 20 18.15 -14.51 16.21
C ARG A 20 18.44 -14.69 17.69
N ASN A 21 19.09 -13.69 18.28
CA ASN A 21 19.41 -13.70 19.68
C ASN A 21 18.13 -13.56 20.51
N PHE A 22 17.74 -14.64 21.17
CA PHE A 22 16.72 -14.65 22.21
C PHE A 22 17.30 -14.99 23.58
N TRP A 23 18.37 -15.78 23.64
CA TRP A 23 18.97 -16.27 24.89
C TRP A 23 19.48 -15.15 25.82
N SER A 24 19.84 -13.99 25.26
CA SER A 24 20.33 -12.85 26.05
C SER A 24 19.24 -12.17 26.88
N PHE A 25 17.96 -12.32 26.53
CA PHE A 25 16.86 -11.57 27.18
C PHE A 25 15.58 -12.38 27.41
N ARG A 26 15.49 -13.60 26.89
CA ARG A 26 14.43 -14.57 27.15
C ARG A 26 15.01 -15.82 27.82
N GLU A 27 14.17 -16.53 28.54
CA GLU A 27 14.48 -17.89 28.93
C GLU A 27 14.36 -18.81 27.71
N MET A 28 15.35 -19.66 27.54
CA MET A 28 15.39 -20.71 26.53
C MET A 28 15.86 -21.97 27.23
N LYS A 29 15.28 -23.11 26.87
CA LYS A 29 15.68 -24.39 27.43
C LYS A 29 17.13 -24.69 27.05
N GLU A 30 17.45 -24.51 25.77
CA GLU A 30 18.79 -24.69 25.21
C GLU A 30 19.14 -23.51 24.29
N LYS A 31 20.41 -23.08 24.33
CA LYS A 31 20.91 -22.05 23.43
C LYS A 31 21.15 -22.69 22.06
N PRO A 32 20.60 -22.14 20.97
CA PRO A 32 20.86 -22.65 19.62
C PRO A 32 22.35 -22.63 19.29
N LEU A 33 22.78 -23.52 18.40
CA LEU A 33 24.20 -23.71 18.08
C LEU A 33 24.39 -23.81 16.57
N ILE A 34 25.41 -23.12 16.08
CA ILE A 34 26.05 -23.39 14.79
C ILE A 34 27.44 -23.95 15.12
N SER A 35 27.78 -25.14 14.65
CA SER A 35 29.06 -25.79 14.91
C SER A 35 29.69 -26.31 13.64
N MET A 36 31.01 -26.34 13.59
CA MET A 36 31.74 -27.04 12.55
C MET A 36 31.33 -28.51 12.53
N ASP A 37 31.07 -29.03 11.33
CA ASP A 37 30.89 -30.46 11.12
C ASP A 37 32.17 -31.19 11.53
N LYS A 38 32.02 -32.33 12.20
CA LYS A 38 33.17 -33.12 12.67
C LYS A 38 33.85 -33.86 11.53
N ASP A 39 33.11 -34.20 10.49
CA ASP A 39 33.53 -35.07 9.41
C ASP A 39 33.91 -34.28 8.14
N SER A 40 33.69 -32.96 8.14
CA SER A 40 33.96 -32.08 6.99
C SER A 40 34.33 -30.65 7.41
N VAL A 41 35.28 -30.05 6.68
CA VAL A 41 35.66 -28.62 6.85
C VAL A 41 34.83 -27.69 5.94
N ASN A 42 33.93 -28.25 5.15
CA ASN A 42 33.09 -27.60 4.15
C ASN A 42 31.60 -27.55 4.53
N SER A 43 31.29 -27.85 5.79
CA SER A 43 29.94 -27.83 6.34
C SER A 43 29.91 -27.32 7.78
N VAL A 44 28.77 -26.78 8.17
CA VAL A 44 28.41 -26.52 9.57
C VAL A 44 27.04 -27.10 9.87
N ASP A 45 26.90 -27.61 11.09
CA ASP A 45 25.63 -28.08 11.65
C ASP A 45 24.95 -26.96 12.42
N ILE A 46 23.64 -26.91 12.34
CA ILE A 46 22.76 -25.95 13.01
C ILE A 46 21.81 -26.76 13.87
N SER A 47 21.79 -26.50 15.16
CA SER A 47 20.81 -27.05 16.07
C SER A 47 19.96 -25.94 16.67
N HIS A 48 18.65 -26.02 16.47
CA HIS A 48 17.72 -24.99 16.90
C HIS A 48 16.37 -25.59 17.34
N GLU A 49 16.02 -25.42 18.61
CA GLU A 49 14.83 -26.00 19.25
C GLU A 49 13.52 -25.78 18.47
N TYR A 50 13.34 -24.61 17.84
CA TYR A 50 12.09 -24.28 17.14
C TYR A 50 12.00 -24.70 15.68
N VAL A 51 13.12 -24.74 14.94
CA VAL A 51 13.09 -25.01 13.49
C VAL A 51 13.68 -26.37 13.14
N GLY A 52 14.37 -27.02 14.09
CA GLY A 52 15.03 -28.30 13.90
C GLY A 52 16.51 -28.15 13.55
N ASP A 53 17.11 -29.29 13.20
CA ASP A 53 18.51 -29.37 12.82
C ASP A 53 18.67 -29.20 11.30
N TYR A 54 19.74 -28.50 10.89
CA TYR A 54 20.06 -28.21 9.49
C TYR A 54 21.57 -28.27 9.27
N HIS A 55 21.98 -28.46 8.01
CA HIS A 55 23.36 -28.42 7.55
C HIS A 55 23.53 -27.31 6.51
N LEU A 56 24.54 -26.48 6.67
CA LEU A 56 24.97 -25.54 5.63
C LEU A 56 26.28 -26.03 5.02
N TYR A 57 26.22 -26.45 3.75
CA TYR A 57 27.37 -26.80 2.92
C TYR A 57 27.87 -25.58 2.16
N PHE A 58 29.19 -25.48 1.99
CA PHE A 58 29.83 -24.36 1.29
C PHE A 58 31.16 -24.79 0.64
N GLU A 59 31.50 -24.16 -0.48
CA GLU A 59 32.81 -24.37 -1.12
C GLU A 59 33.95 -23.91 -0.22
N THR A 60 35.16 -24.44 -0.45
CA THR A 60 36.33 -24.23 0.43
C THR A 60 36.62 -22.75 0.67
N PRO A 61 36.47 -22.25 1.91
CA PRO A 61 36.72 -20.86 2.23
C PRO A 61 38.19 -20.63 2.65
N ASP A 62 38.61 -19.37 2.63
CA ASP A 62 39.92 -18.96 3.16
C ASP A 62 39.92 -18.98 4.69
N HIS A 63 38.81 -18.55 5.30
CA HIS A 63 38.62 -18.58 6.75
C HIS A 63 37.21 -19.03 7.16
N LEU A 64 37.12 -19.77 8.24
CA LEU A 64 35.86 -20.11 8.92
C LEU A 64 35.69 -19.20 10.12
N LEU A 65 34.72 -18.28 10.06
CA LEU A 65 34.53 -17.27 11.08
C LEU A 65 33.33 -17.62 11.97
N PHE A 66 33.55 -17.73 13.27
CA PHE A 66 32.50 -17.96 14.26
C PHE A 66 32.42 -16.83 15.28
N THR A 67 31.21 -16.41 15.62
CA THR A 67 30.96 -15.46 16.71
C THR A 67 29.57 -15.68 17.32
N GLU A 68 29.22 -14.91 18.34
CA GLU A 68 27.84 -14.85 18.83
C GLU A 68 27.05 -13.73 18.15
N ASN A 69 25.77 -13.95 17.86
CA ASN A 69 24.86 -12.88 17.45
C ASN A 69 24.44 -11.99 18.64
N GLU A 70 25.39 -11.57 19.44
CA GLU A 70 25.17 -10.80 20.66
C GLU A 70 25.62 -9.36 20.50
N THR A 71 24.92 -8.45 21.18
CA THR A 71 25.24 -7.02 21.17
C THR A 71 26.59 -6.77 21.83
N ASN A 72 27.46 -6.03 21.15
CA ASN A 72 28.72 -5.56 21.72
C ASN A 72 28.42 -4.43 22.73
N ARG A 73 28.31 -4.78 24.01
CA ARG A 73 27.94 -3.82 25.06
C ARG A 73 29.01 -2.76 25.26
N LYS A 74 30.28 -3.10 25.06
CA LYS A 74 31.39 -2.13 25.12
C LYS A 74 31.26 -1.04 24.08
N ARG A 75 31.00 -1.41 22.83
CA ARG A 75 30.87 -0.44 21.72
C ARG A 75 29.58 0.38 21.80
N VAL A 76 28.46 -0.23 22.20
CA VAL A 76 27.14 0.41 22.20
C VAL A 76 26.86 1.20 23.49
N TYR A 77 27.22 0.66 24.65
CA TYR A 77 26.84 1.21 25.96
C TYR A 77 28.03 1.65 26.82
N GLY A 78 29.28 1.48 26.35
CA GLY A 78 30.47 1.72 27.17
C GLY A 78 30.71 0.67 28.26
N ASP A 79 29.94 -0.41 28.24
CA ASP A 79 29.93 -1.45 29.27
C ASP A 79 30.97 -2.56 29.06
N LYS A 80 31.20 -3.43 30.05
CA LYS A 80 32.05 -4.63 29.83
C LYS A 80 31.31 -5.68 29.00
N ASN A 81 32.05 -6.31 28.07
CA ASN A 81 31.64 -7.57 27.45
C ASN A 81 32.09 -8.73 28.36
N ASP A 82 31.23 -9.73 28.50
CA ASP A 82 31.49 -11.01 29.17
C ASP A 82 32.44 -11.93 28.37
N HIS A 83 32.48 -11.79 27.04
CA HIS A 83 33.43 -12.47 26.16
C HIS A 83 33.73 -11.63 24.90
N PRO A 84 34.82 -11.92 24.17
CA PRO A 84 35.21 -11.10 23.01
C PRO A 84 34.46 -11.42 21.71
N TYR A 85 33.77 -12.56 21.62
CA TYR A 85 33.03 -13.01 20.42
C TYR A 85 31.69 -12.31 20.18
N LYS A 86 31.67 -11.00 19.96
CA LYS A 86 30.44 -10.23 19.68
C LYS A 86 30.15 -10.13 18.18
N LYS A 87 28.92 -9.77 17.80
CA LYS A 87 28.41 -9.92 16.42
C LYS A 87 29.21 -9.16 15.35
N ASP A 88 29.91 -8.10 15.78
CA ASP A 88 30.75 -7.21 15.00
C ASP A 88 32.21 -7.69 14.87
N LEU A 89 32.57 -8.81 15.50
CA LEU A 89 33.90 -9.42 15.37
C LEU A 89 34.28 -9.72 13.90
N PHE A 90 33.31 -10.07 13.05
CA PHE A 90 33.59 -10.32 11.63
C PHE A 90 34.06 -9.05 10.93
N HIS A 91 33.43 -7.91 11.24
CA HIS A 91 33.82 -6.61 10.70
C HIS A 91 35.24 -6.28 11.13
N ASP A 92 35.53 -6.35 12.43
CA ASP A 92 36.87 -6.08 12.98
C ASP A 92 37.93 -7.03 12.39
N ALA A 93 37.61 -8.30 12.16
CA ALA A 93 38.54 -9.27 11.58
C ALA A 93 38.90 -8.92 10.12
N VAL A 94 37.91 -8.59 9.29
CA VAL A 94 38.10 -8.27 7.87
C VAL A 94 38.86 -6.96 7.70
N ILE A 95 38.41 -5.87 8.33
CA ILE A 95 39.04 -4.54 8.14
C ILE A 95 40.47 -4.46 8.69
N ASN A 96 40.81 -5.24 9.71
CA ASN A 96 42.15 -5.29 10.27
C ASN A 96 42.99 -6.45 9.72
N SER A 97 42.44 -7.26 8.80
CA SER A 97 43.07 -8.50 8.30
C SER A 97 43.59 -9.41 9.43
N ASN A 98 42.86 -9.48 10.55
CA ASN A 98 43.23 -10.25 11.73
C ASN A 98 42.13 -11.24 12.10
N TYR A 99 42.24 -12.45 11.57
CA TYR A 99 41.26 -13.51 11.75
C TYR A 99 41.52 -14.39 12.98
N SER A 100 42.65 -14.18 13.68
CA SER A 100 43.15 -15.09 14.72
C SER A 100 42.17 -15.36 15.85
N LEU A 101 41.34 -14.38 16.21
CA LEU A 101 40.32 -14.57 17.24
C LEU A 101 39.10 -15.31 16.68
N ALA A 102 38.61 -14.91 15.51
CA ALA A 102 37.41 -15.46 14.89
C ALA A 102 37.57 -16.93 14.42
N THR A 103 38.78 -17.34 14.04
CA THR A 103 39.09 -18.71 13.57
C THR A 103 39.47 -19.68 14.67
N LYS A 104 39.80 -19.20 15.88
CA LYS A 104 40.05 -20.03 17.06
C LYS A 104 38.81 -20.79 17.52
N ARG A 105 37.62 -20.27 17.21
CA ARG A 105 36.36 -20.87 17.63
C ARG A 105 35.80 -21.76 16.52
N LYS A 106 35.14 -22.84 16.93
CA LYS A 106 34.55 -23.85 16.03
C LYS A 106 33.03 -23.94 16.14
N GLN A 107 32.43 -23.03 16.91
CA GLN A 107 30.99 -22.96 17.13
C GLN A 107 30.55 -21.56 17.58
N GLY A 108 29.28 -21.23 17.45
CA GLY A 108 28.69 -19.97 17.89
C GLY A 108 27.20 -19.88 17.51
N THR A 109 26.69 -18.67 17.37
CA THR A 109 25.32 -18.41 16.87
C THR A 109 25.30 -17.52 15.62
N LYS A 110 26.49 -17.17 15.13
CA LYS A 110 26.72 -16.49 13.86
C LYS A 110 27.98 -17.08 13.21
N PHE A 111 27.87 -17.40 11.93
CA PHE A 111 28.90 -18.06 11.13
C PHE A 111 28.99 -17.44 9.75
N ALA A 112 30.19 -17.36 9.19
CA ALA A 112 30.41 -17.06 7.78
C ALA A 112 31.64 -17.81 7.24
N PRO A 113 31.51 -18.56 6.13
CA PRO A 113 32.66 -18.93 5.31
C PRO A 113 33.15 -17.67 4.59
N HIS A 114 34.39 -17.28 4.84
CA HIS A 114 34.99 -16.08 4.26
C HIS A 114 35.83 -16.44 3.04
N TYR A 115 35.47 -15.84 1.91
CA TYR A 115 36.22 -15.93 0.65
C TYR A 115 36.93 -14.62 0.36
N GLN A 116 38.23 -14.68 0.14
CA GLN A 116 39.08 -13.58 -0.33
C GLN A 116 39.44 -13.84 -1.79
N ARG A 117 39.09 -12.90 -2.67
CA ARG A 117 39.35 -13.03 -4.10
C ARG A 117 39.95 -11.72 -4.62
N GLU A 118 41.09 -11.81 -5.30
CA GLU A 118 41.58 -10.71 -6.12
C GLU A 118 40.96 -10.91 -7.51
N LEU A 119 40.06 -10.02 -7.93
CA LEU A 119 39.40 -10.12 -9.24
C LEU A 119 39.95 -9.06 -10.17
N ALA A 120 40.47 -9.46 -11.33
CA ALA A 120 40.85 -8.54 -12.40
C ALA A 120 39.64 -7.74 -12.91
N ALA A 121 39.91 -6.67 -13.67
CA ALA A 121 38.87 -5.86 -14.29
C ALA A 121 37.95 -6.73 -15.18
N GLY A 122 36.64 -6.70 -14.94
CA GLY A 122 35.66 -7.52 -15.65
C GLY A 122 35.62 -9.00 -15.26
N GLU A 123 36.48 -9.44 -14.33
CA GLU A 123 36.49 -10.84 -13.88
C GLU A 123 35.34 -11.14 -12.94
N SER A 124 34.76 -12.34 -13.07
CA SER A 124 33.75 -12.86 -12.17
C SER A 124 34.16 -14.17 -11.53
N THR A 125 33.74 -14.35 -10.28
CA THR A 125 33.84 -15.61 -9.54
C THR A 125 32.47 -16.00 -8.97
N THR A 126 32.22 -17.30 -8.84
CA THR A 126 30.98 -17.85 -8.27
C THR A 126 31.34 -18.65 -7.03
N VAL A 127 30.49 -18.57 -6.00
CA VAL A 127 30.59 -19.38 -4.78
C VAL A 127 29.27 -20.07 -4.55
N ARG A 128 29.30 -21.38 -4.29
CA ARG A 128 28.11 -22.20 -4.06
C ARG A 128 27.92 -22.53 -2.57
N LEU A 129 26.67 -22.44 -2.11
CA LEU A 129 26.24 -22.80 -0.76
C LEU A 129 24.91 -23.55 -0.84
N ARG A 130 24.70 -24.53 0.06
CA ARG A 130 23.46 -25.31 0.14
C ARG A 130 23.05 -25.48 1.60
N LEU A 131 21.86 -24.98 1.95
CA LEU A 131 21.23 -25.23 3.24
C LEU A 131 20.26 -26.41 3.09
N SER A 132 20.40 -27.44 3.92
CA SER A 132 19.59 -28.65 3.86
C SER A 132 19.17 -29.10 5.26
N LYS A 133 18.01 -29.72 5.38
CA LYS A 133 17.61 -30.42 6.60
C LYS A 133 18.24 -31.82 6.68
N ASP A 134 18.41 -32.46 5.53
CA ASP A 134 18.99 -33.79 5.41
C ASP A 134 20.50 -33.69 5.10
N SER A 135 21.26 -34.72 5.49
CA SER A 135 22.67 -34.83 5.12
C SER A 135 22.83 -35.16 3.64
N ILE A 136 23.81 -34.54 2.97
CA ILE A 136 24.07 -34.68 1.54
C ILE A 136 25.55 -34.95 1.30
N ASP A 137 25.85 -36.08 0.65
CA ASP A 137 27.23 -36.51 0.37
C ASP A 137 27.93 -35.62 -0.68
N ASP A 138 27.22 -35.28 -1.78
CA ASP A 138 27.69 -34.38 -2.82
C ASP A 138 26.77 -33.14 -2.95
N PRO A 139 26.97 -32.10 -2.11
CA PRO A 139 26.07 -30.94 -2.06
C PRO A 139 26.10 -30.07 -3.32
N PHE A 140 27.13 -30.19 -4.16
CA PHE A 140 27.38 -29.33 -5.33
C PHE A 140 27.53 -30.11 -6.65
N GLY A 141 27.08 -31.36 -6.68
CA GLY A 141 27.03 -32.22 -7.86
C GLY A 141 25.92 -31.87 -8.84
N GLU A 142 25.59 -32.81 -9.74
CA GLU A 142 24.60 -32.60 -10.82
C GLU A 142 23.22 -32.17 -10.32
N ASP A 143 22.79 -32.68 -9.15
CA ASP A 143 21.52 -32.31 -8.52
C ASP A 143 21.43 -30.81 -8.18
N PHE A 144 22.54 -30.20 -7.76
CA PHE A 144 22.57 -28.77 -7.44
C PHE A 144 22.30 -27.92 -8.68
N GLU A 145 23.01 -28.21 -9.78
CA GLU A 145 22.85 -27.48 -11.04
C GLU A 145 21.46 -27.73 -11.65
N ALA A 146 20.95 -28.96 -11.54
CA ALA A 146 19.61 -29.32 -11.97
C ALA A 146 18.54 -28.52 -11.22
N ILE A 147 18.65 -28.36 -9.90
CA ILE A 147 17.73 -27.56 -9.09
C ILE A 147 17.74 -26.09 -9.53
N ILE A 148 18.92 -25.48 -9.73
CA ILE A 148 19.02 -24.08 -10.18
C ILE A 148 18.36 -23.90 -11.55
N ALA A 149 18.66 -24.77 -12.51
CA ALA A 149 18.07 -24.74 -13.85
C ALA A 149 16.55 -24.95 -13.82
N GLU A 150 16.07 -25.87 -12.98
CA GLU A 150 14.64 -26.12 -12.79
C GLU A 150 13.92 -24.89 -12.23
N ARG A 151 14.45 -24.27 -11.17
CA ARG A 151 13.86 -23.07 -10.56
C ARG A 151 13.83 -21.88 -11.53
N GLN A 152 14.84 -21.73 -12.40
CA GLN A 152 14.83 -20.72 -13.47
C GLN A 152 13.71 -20.98 -14.47
N LYS A 153 13.58 -22.22 -14.97
CA LYS A 153 12.53 -22.61 -15.91
C LYS A 153 11.13 -22.44 -15.32
N GLU A 154 10.94 -22.80 -14.06
CA GLU A 154 9.67 -22.59 -13.34
C GLU A 154 9.35 -21.11 -13.19
N CYS A 155 10.33 -20.28 -12.82
CA CYS A 155 10.17 -18.83 -12.73
C CYS A 155 9.72 -18.23 -14.08
N ASP A 156 10.37 -18.59 -15.18
CA ASP A 156 10.01 -18.10 -16.50
C ASP A 156 8.63 -18.61 -16.95
N SER A 157 8.32 -19.88 -16.69
CA SER A 157 6.99 -20.44 -16.98
C SER A 157 5.90 -19.77 -16.15
N PHE A 158 6.18 -19.45 -14.88
CA PHE A 158 5.25 -18.77 -13.99
C PHE A 158 4.92 -17.37 -14.50
N TYR A 159 5.93 -16.53 -14.76
CA TYR A 159 5.70 -15.16 -15.21
C TYR A 159 5.11 -15.08 -16.61
N LYS A 160 5.47 -16.00 -17.51
CA LYS A 160 4.81 -16.12 -18.83
C LYS A 160 3.32 -16.42 -18.68
N LYS A 161 2.94 -17.30 -17.73
CA LYS A 161 1.53 -17.62 -17.48
C LYS A 161 0.78 -16.46 -16.84
N VAL A 162 1.38 -15.78 -15.87
CA VAL A 162 0.75 -14.64 -15.18
C VAL A 162 0.60 -13.44 -16.11
N GLY A 163 1.55 -13.21 -17.01
CA GLY A 163 1.51 -12.13 -18.00
C GLY A 163 0.39 -12.24 -19.03
N GLY A 164 -0.13 -13.44 -19.27
CA GLY A 164 -1.21 -13.66 -20.24
C GLY A 164 -0.78 -13.23 -21.65
N ASN A 165 -1.51 -12.27 -22.22
CA ASN A 165 -1.24 -11.70 -23.55
C ASN A 165 -0.18 -10.59 -23.54
N CYS A 166 0.31 -10.18 -22.37
CA CYS A 166 1.36 -9.17 -22.24
C CYS A 166 2.73 -9.74 -22.63
N ASP A 167 3.48 -9.01 -23.47
CA ASP A 167 4.82 -9.38 -23.92
C ASP A 167 5.84 -8.22 -23.81
N GLY A 168 7.07 -8.50 -24.24
CA GLY A 168 8.12 -7.49 -24.37
C GLY A 168 8.41 -6.70 -23.09
N GLU A 169 8.45 -5.38 -23.23
CA GLU A 169 8.80 -4.45 -22.15
C GLU A 169 7.74 -4.42 -21.04
N GLU A 170 6.46 -4.51 -21.37
CA GLU A 170 5.37 -4.46 -20.38
C GLU A 170 5.38 -5.70 -19.50
N LEU A 171 5.68 -6.87 -20.07
CA LEU A 171 5.87 -8.10 -19.29
C LEU A 171 7.05 -7.96 -18.32
N MET A 172 8.13 -7.28 -18.73
CA MET A 172 9.29 -7.02 -17.87
C MET A 172 8.98 -6.03 -16.74
N ILE A 173 8.19 -4.98 -17.00
CA ILE A 173 7.68 -4.07 -15.97
C ILE A 173 6.84 -4.86 -14.96
N GLN A 174 5.92 -5.69 -15.45
CA GLN A 174 5.03 -6.49 -14.63
C GLN A 174 5.81 -7.50 -13.76
N LYS A 175 6.78 -8.21 -14.34
CA LYS A 175 7.66 -9.15 -13.64
C LYS A 175 8.44 -8.46 -12.51
N GLN A 176 8.99 -7.27 -12.76
CA GLN A 176 9.72 -6.51 -11.74
C GLN A 176 8.81 -6.01 -10.63
N ALA A 177 7.57 -5.57 -10.94
CA ALA A 177 6.58 -5.18 -9.94
C ALA A 177 6.22 -6.37 -9.00
N PHE A 178 5.96 -7.55 -9.57
CA PHE A 178 5.69 -8.77 -8.79
C PHE A 178 6.90 -9.23 -7.98
N ALA A 179 8.10 -9.18 -8.55
CA ALA A 179 9.32 -9.53 -7.83
C ALA A 179 9.54 -8.61 -6.62
N GLY A 180 9.31 -7.30 -6.79
CA GLY A 180 9.36 -6.35 -5.68
C GLY A 180 8.31 -6.62 -4.62
N MET A 181 7.06 -6.91 -5.00
CA MET A 181 6.00 -7.34 -4.06
C MET A 181 6.37 -8.59 -3.24
N LEU A 182 7.15 -9.52 -3.82
CA LEU A 182 7.67 -10.68 -3.08
C LEU A 182 8.83 -10.27 -2.16
N TRP A 183 9.66 -9.32 -2.58
CA TRP A 183 10.78 -8.80 -1.82
C TRP A 183 10.36 -7.92 -0.63
N THR A 184 9.20 -7.28 -0.70
CA THR A 184 8.62 -6.50 0.43
C THR A 184 8.00 -7.38 1.52
N LYS A 185 7.97 -8.71 1.36
CA LYS A 185 7.56 -9.65 2.42
C LYS A 185 8.60 -9.62 3.55
N GLN A 186 8.24 -9.02 4.68
CA GLN A 186 9.11 -8.92 5.84
C GLN A 186 8.48 -9.55 7.08
N TYR A 187 9.31 -10.20 7.89
CA TYR A 187 8.87 -10.68 9.20
C TYR A 187 8.80 -9.51 10.19
N TYR A 188 7.61 -9.25 10.71
CA TYR A 188 7.35 -8.15 11.64
C TYR A 188 6.90 -8.69 13.00
N ASN A 189 7.63 -8.32 14.05
CA ASN A 189 7.39 -8.81 15.41
C ASN A 189 7.38 -7.66 16.41
N TYR A 190 6.19 -7.30 16.85
CA TYR A 190 5.96 -6.23 17.81
C TYR A 190 4.78 -6.57 18.72
N GLU A 191 5.06 -6.65 20.02
CA GLU A 191 4.07 -6.89 21.06
C GLU A 191 4.07 -5.67 21.98
N VAL A 192 2.99 -4.88 21.93
CA VAL A 192 2.94 -3.58 22.60
C VAL A 192 3.07 -3.72 24.11
N GLU A 193 2.31 -4.63 24.73
CA GLU A 193 2.34 -4.80 26.19
C GLU A 193 3.73 -5.24 26.68
N ARG A 194 4.33 -6.23 26.02
CA ARG A 194 5.71 -6.65 26.30
C ARG A 194 6.71 -5.52 26.10
N TRP A 195 6.53 -4.69 25.07
CA TRP A 195 7.40 -3.53 24.86
C TRP A 195 7.32 -2.53 26.03
N LEU A 196 6.11 -2.28 26.55
CA LEU A 196 5.86 -1.42 27.71
C LEU A 196 6.50 -2.00 28.98
N GLU A 197 6.34 -3.30 29.23
CA GLU A 197 6.87 -4.00 30.41
C GLU A 197 8.39 -4.18 30.37
N GLY A 198 8.96 -4.38 29.18
CA GLY A 198 10.37 -4.71 28.99
C GLY A 198 10.65 -6.21 28.97
N ASP A 199 11.91 -6.58 28.76
CA ASP A 199 12.33 -7.99 28.75
C ASP A 199 12.59 -8.53 30.16
N LYS A 200 12.10 -9.74 30.45
CA LYS A 200 12.18 -10.38 31.78
C LYS A 200 13.59 -10.43 32.41
N LYS A 201 14.64 -10.59 31.59
CA LYS A 201 16.04 -10.73 32.06
C LYS A 201 16.80 -9.40 32.14
N ASN A 202 16.24 -8.30 31.63
CA ASN A 202 16.92 -7.02 31.52
C ASN A 202 16.31 -5.96 32.45
N SER A 203 16.93 -4.78 32.46
CA SER A 203 16.51 -3.61 33.23
C SER A 203 15.04 -3.22 33.00
N ILE A 204 14.39 -2.79 34.08
CA ILE A 204 13.05 -2.18 34.05
C ILE A 204 13.09 -0.93 33.14
N PRO A 205 12.22 -0.83 32.12
CA PRO A 205 12.11 0.37 31.31
C PRO A 205 11.84 1.65 32.11
N PRO A 206 12.23 2.83 31.59
CA PRO A 206 11.83 4.10 32.20
C PRO A 206 10.30 4.22 32.33
N PRO A 207 9.77 4.78 33.45
CA PRO A 207 8.32 4.91 33.67
C PRO A 207 7.57 5.64 32.55
N GLU A 208 8.23 6.58 31.86
CA GLU A 208 7.68 7.37 30.76
C GLU A 208 7.19 6.50 29.58
N ARG A 209 7.70 5.27 29.46
CA ARG A 209 7.28 4.32 28.43
C ARG A 209 5.78 4.01 28.52
N TRP A 210 5.20 3.97 29.73
CA TRP A 210 3.78 3.66 29.96
C TRP A 210 2.81 4.72 29.44
N THR A 211 3.30 5.91 29.13
CA THR A 211 2.55 7.01 28.53
C THR A 211 3.06 7.37 27.13
N GLY A 212 3.98 6.59 26.59
CA GLY A 212 4.60 6.82 25.28
C GLY A 212 3.73 6.35 24.11
N ARG A 213 4.32 6.38 22.93
CA ARG A 213 3.70 5.92 21.67
C ARG A 213 2.96 4.59 21.84
N ASN A 214 1.73 4.54 21.30
CA ASN A 214 0.89 3.35 21.22
C ASN A 214 0.57 2.67 22.56
N HIS A 215 0.81 3.31 23.72
CA HIS A 215 0.61 2.69 25.04
C HIS A 215 -0.81 2.15 25.29
N SER A 216 -1.82 2.69 24.59
CA SER A 216 -3.22 2.23 24.66
C SER A 216 -3.49 0.93 23.88
N TRP A 217 -2.57 0.45 23.05
CA TRP A 217 -2.74 -0.70 22.15
C TRP A 217 -2.22 -2.00 22.76
N LYS A 218 -2.47 -2.21 24.06
CA LYS A 218 -1.95 -3.36 24.82
C LYS A 218 -2.37 -4.72 24.28
N THR A 219 -3.39 -4.82 23.44
CA THR A 219 -3.81 -6.08 22.80
C THR A 219 -3.07 -6.38 21.50
N LEU A 220 -2.33 -5.43 20.94
CA LEU A 220 -1.67 -5.60 19.64
C LEU A 220 -0.48 -6.55 19.75
N ARG A 221 -0.49 -7.59 18.91
CA ARG A 221 0.51 -8.66 18.81
C ARG A 221 0.83 -8.96 17.36
N SER A 222 1.95 -8.47 16.87
CA SER A 222 2.43 -8.82 15.54
C SER A 222 3.48 -9.93 15.60
N HIS A 223 3.30 -10.97 14.79
CA HIS A 223 4.25 -12.08 14.65
C HIS A 223 4.11 -12.75 13.29
N ASP A 224 4.05 -11.96 12.23
CA ASP A 224 3.64 -12.43 10.91
C ASP A 224 4.61 -11.93 9.84
N ILE A 225 4.63 -12.62 8.70
CA ILE A 225 5.22 -12.05 7.47
C ILE A 225 4.20 -11.10 6.89
N MET A 226 4.60 -9.85 6.66
CA MET A 226 3.75 -8.77 6.16
C MET A 226 4.28 -8.21 4.85
N LEU A 227 3.37 -7.70 4.02
CA LEU A 227 3.72 -6.84 2.88
C LEU A 227 3.97 -5.41 3.37
N MET A 228 5.20 -4.94 3.20
CA MET A 228 5.59 -3.56 3.54
C MET A 228 5.42 -2.63 2.34
N PRO A 229 5.19 -1.31 2.56
CA PRO A 229 5.17 -0.32 1.49
C PRO A 229 6.47 -0.32 0.69
N ASP A 230 7.61 -0.35 1.40
CA ASP A 230 8.95 -0.35 0.82
C ASP A 230 9.85 -1.32 1.61
N ALA A 231 10.71 -2.07 0.92
CA ALA A 231 11.55 -3.09 1.56
C ALA A 231 12.73 -2.52 2.37
N TRP A 232 13.01 -1.23 2.24
CA TRP A 232 14.18 -0.57 2.80
C TRP A 232 13.82 0.63 3.68
N GLU A 233 13.10 1.62 3.14
CA GLU A 233 12.81 2.89 3.81
C GLU A 233 11.62 2.80 4.77
N TYR A 234 10.65 1.96 4.43
CA TYR A 234 9.44 1.74 5.23
C TYR A 234 9.32 0.28 5.68
N PRO A 235 10.23 -0.24 6.53
CA PRO A 235 10.19 -1.61 7.06
C PRO A 235 9.12 -1.76 8.17
N TRP A 236 7.98 -1.12 7.99
CA TRP A 236 6.83 -1.06 8.89
C TRP A 236 5.55 -0.97 8.04
N TYR A 237 4.41 -1.40 8.58
CA TYR A 237 3.17 -1.44 7.83
C TYR A 237 2.35 -0.15 7.98
N ALA A 238 1.66 0.25 6.92
CA ALA A 238 0.46 1.07 6.98
C ALA A 238 -0.75 0.23 6.52
N ALA A 239 -1.84 0.27 7.28
CA ALA A 239 -2.98 -0.60 7.02
C ALA A 239 -3.74 -0.26 5.73
N TRP A 240 -3.73 0.99 5.28
CA TRP A 240 -4.36 1.36 4.00
C TRP A 240 -3.49 0.97 2.80
N ASP A 241 -2.16 1.19 2.85
CA ASP A 241 -1.21 0.69 1.84
C ASP A 241 -1.39 -0.81 1.60
N SER A 242 -1.52 -1.57 2.70
CA SER A 242 -1.68 -3.03 2.65
C SER A 242 -2.86 -3.49 1.80
N ALA A 243 -3.93 -2.69 1.71
CA ALA A 243 -5.09 -3.01 0.87
C ALA A 243 -4.69 -3.01 -0.62
N PHE A 244 -3.97 -1.98 -1.08
CA PHE A 244 -3.45 -1.91 -2.45
C PHE A 244 -2.41 -3.00 -2.73
N HIS A 245 -1.53 -3.31 -1.76
CA HIS A 245 -0.57 -4.40 -1.87
C HIS A 245 -1.27 -5.73 -2.15
N CYS A 246 -2.36 -6.01 -1.42
CA CYS A 246 -3.10 -7.26 -1.55
C CYS A 246 -3.78 -7.39 -2.92
N VAL A 247 -4.25 -6.29 -3.52
CA VAL A 247 -4.85 -6.29 -4.87
C VAL A 247 -3.84 -6.74 -5.93
N THR A 248 -2.61 -6.23 -5.90
CA THR A 248 -1.55 -6.72 -6.80
C THR A 248 -1.09 -8.12 -6.43
N MET A 249 -0.93 -8.44 -5.14
CA MET A 249 -0.51 -9.76 -4.70
C MET A 249 -1.50 -10.86 -5.13
N ALA A 250 -2.80 -10.59 -5.19
CA ALA A 250 -3.80 -11.54 -5.69
C ALA A 250 -3.59 -11.95 -7.16
N MET A 251 -2.82 -11.19 -7.92
CA MET A 251 -2.40 -11.57 -9.27
C MET A 251 -1.42 -12.75 -9.28
N ILE A 252 -0.73 -13.04 -8.18
CA ILE A 252 0.25 -14.14 -8.10
C ILE A 252 -0.01 -15.12 -6.97
N ASP A 253 -0.62 -14.68 -5.87
CA ASP A 253 -0.92 -15.47 -4.67
C ASP A 253 -2.18 -14.92 -3.95
N PRO A 254 -3.40 -15.25 -4.43
CA PRO A 254 -4.65 -14.77 -3.83
C PRO A 254 -4.85 -15.27 -2.39
N GLU A 255 -4.34 -16.45 -2.04
CA GLU A 255 -4.47 -16.97 -0.69
C GLU A 255 -3.63 -16.17 0.32
N PHE A 256 -2.40 -15.80 -0.06
CA PHE A 256 -1.60 -14.90 0.78
C PHE A 256 -2.22 -13.51 0.87
N ALA A 257 -2.72 -12.94 -0.24
CA ALA A 257 -3.42 -11.65 -0.24
C ALA A 257 -4.63 -11.65 0.72
N LYS A 258 -5.47 -12.68 0.68
CA LYS A 258 -6.61 -12.85 1.60
C LYS A 258 -6.15 -12.91 3.06
N LYS A 259 -5.08 -13.67 3.36
CA LYS A 259 -4.51 -13.77 4.73
C LYS A 259 -3.95 -12.44 5.23
N GLN A 260 -3.29 -11.67 4.37
CA GLN A 260 -2.75 -10.34 4.69
C GLN A 260 -3.86 -9.36 5.03
N LEU A 261 -4.91 -9.26 4.21
CA LEU A 261 -6.01 -8.33 4.48
C LEU A 261 -6.77 -8.69 5.77
N LEU A 262 -6.98 -9.97 6.03
CA LEU A 262 -7.58 -10.46 7.28
C LEU A 262 -6.72 -10.17 8.51
N LEU A 263 -5.40 -10.05 8.36
CA LEU A 263 -4.46 -9.92 9.48
C LEU A 263 -4.81 -8.73 10.37
N PHE A 264 -5.04 -7.56 9.77
CA PHE A 264 -5.37 -6.32 10.47
C PHE A 264 -6.74 -6.31 11.16
N THR A 265 -7.56 -7.33 10.90
CA THR A 265 -8.89 -7.49 11.49
C THR A 265 -8.97 -8.57 12.58
N LYS A 266 -7.84 -9.25 12.85
CA LYS A 266 -7.76 -10.26 13.91
C LYS A 266 -7.88 -9.60 15.29
N GLU A 267 -8.30 -10.38 16.28
CA GLU A 267 -8.60 -9.96 17.65
C GLU A 267 -7.38 -9.36 18.38
N TRP A 268 -6.18 -9.74 17.95
CA TRP A 268 -4.90 -9.27 18.49
C TRP A 268 -4.21 -8.22 17.58
N TYR A 269 -4.91 -7.71 16.56
CA TYR A 269 -4.47 -6.57 15.75
C TYR A 269 -5.48 -5.43 15.87
N MET A 270 -6.74 -5.71 15.55
CA MET A 270 -7.84 -4.77 15.66
C MET A 270 -8.18 -4.53 17.12
N LYS A 271 -8.36 -3.26 17.48
CA LYS A 271 -8.77 -2.88 18.82
C LYS A 271 -10.21 -3.39 19.09
N PRO A 272 -10.57 -3.74 20.35
CA PRO A 272 -11.90 -4.28 20.65
C PRO A 272 -13.09 -3.39 20.24
N ASN A 273 -12.87 -2.09 20.05
CA ASN A 273 -13.89 -1.14 19.57
C ASN A 273 -14.05 -1.13 18.03
N GLY A 274 -13.34 -1.99 17.29
CA GLY A 274 -13.39 -2.07 15.83
C GLY A 274 -12.31 -1.25 15.10
N GLN A 275 -11.46 -0.51 15.81
CA GLN A 275 -10.40 0.28 15.18
C GLN A 275 -9.28 -0.62 14.61
N ILE A 276 -8.97 -0.45 13.33
CA ILE A 276 -7.80 -1.05 12.68
C ILE A 276 -6.57 -0.17 12.99
N PRO A 277 -5.39 -0.74 13.33
CA PRO A 277 -4.20 0.05 13.60
C PRO A 277 -3.72 0.74 12.32
N ALA A 278 -3.47 2.06 12.37
CA ALA A 278 -3.01 2.83 11.20
C ALA A 278 -1.59 2.44 10.76
N TYR A 279 -0.57 2.87 11.50
CA TYR A 279 0.85 2.61 11.22
C TYR A 279 1.71 2.67 12.49
N GLU A 280 2.96 2.19 12.41
CA GLU A 280 3.82 1.93 13.58
C GLU A 280 4.00 3.12 14.53
N TRP A 281 4.06 4.37 14.04
CA TRP A 281 4.26 5.51 14.94
C TRP A 281 2.99 6.04 15.62
N SER A 282 1.81 5.70 15.13
CA SER A 282 0.53 6.02 15.76
C SER A 282 -0.56 5.06 15.30
N PHE A 283 -0.78 3.97 16.04
CA PHE A 283 -1.85 3.02 15.72
C PHE A 283 -3.25 3.63 15.87
N SER A 284 -3.38 4.68 16.69
CA SER A 284 -4.64 5.36 16.94
C SER A 284 -5.05 6.35 15.85
N ASP A 285 -4.18 6.64 14.88
CA ASP A 285 -4.50 7.54 13.77
C ASP A 285 -5.55 6.92 12.85
N VAL A 286 -6.03 7.75 11.92
CA VAL A 286 -7.08 7.38 10.97
C VAL A 286 -6.45 7.18 9.59
N ASN A 287 -6.88 6.16 8.86
CA ASN A 287 -6.41 5.85 7.51
C ASN A 287 -7.61 5.61 6.60
N PRO A 288 -7.54 5.88 5.29
CA PRO A 288 -8.61 5.55 4.35
C PRO A 288 -9.13 4.11 4.50
N PRO A 289 -10.46 3.89 4.61
CA PRO A 289 -11.06 2.56 4.82
C PRO A 289 -11.20 1.76 3.51
N VAL A 290 -10.07 1.51 2.84
CA VAL A 290 -9.99 0.85 1.53
C VAL A 290 -10.02 -0.68 1.60
N GLN A 291 -10.13 -1.29 2.79
CA GLN A 291 -10.08 -2.73 2.97
C GLN A 291 -11.31 -3.45 2.38
N ALA A 292 -12.49 -2.81 2.36
CA ALA A 292 -13.67 -3.38 1.70
C ALA A 292 -13.49 -3.44 0.18
N TRP A 293 -12.98 -2.36 -0.42
CA TRP A 293 -12.64 -2.31 -1.84
C TRP A 293 -11.62 -3.41 -2.20
N ALA A 294 -10.53 -3.52 -1.45
CA ALA A 294 -9.53 -4.55 -1.70
C ALA A 294 -10.09 -5.98 -1.55
N ALA A 295 -11.02 -6.22 -0.62
CA ALA A 295 -11.66 -7.53 -0.48
C ALA A 295 -12.47 -7.91 -1.73
N ILE A 296 -13.20 -6.96 -2.32
CA ILE A 296 -13.95 -7.15 -3.57
C ILE A 296 -12.98 -7.41 -4.74
N GLU A 297 -11.94 -6.59 -4.87
CA GLU A 297 -10.93 -6.75 -5.93
C GLU A 297 -10.25 -8.13 -5.88
N ILE A 298 -9.83 -8.58 -4.70
CA ILE A 298 -9.22 -9.91 -4.53
C ILE A 298 -10.21 -11.02 -4.91
N TYR A 299 -11.46 -10.90 -4.48
CA TYR A 299 -12.53 -11.84 -4.82
C TYR A 299 -12.75 -11.91 -6.33
N GLU A 300 -12.83 -10.76 -7.00
CA GLU A 300 -13.05 -10.68 -8.45
C GLU A 300 -11.82 -11.14 -9.26
N ILE A 301 -10.60 -10.85 -8.79
CA ILE A 301 -9.36 -11.40 -9.38
C ILE A 301 -9.36 -12.94 -9.31
N GLU A 302 -9.70 -13.52 -8.15
CA GLU A 302 -9.77 -14.97 -7.98
C GLU A 302 -10.88 -15.57 -8.85
N LYS A 303 -12.09 -14.98 -8.83
CA LYS A 303 -13.24 -15.40 -9.62
C LYS A 303 -12.95 -15.40 -11.12
N ARG A 304 -12.29 -14.36 -11.66
CA ARG A 304 -11.88 -14.33 -13.07
C ARG A 304 -10.91 -15.43 -13.43
N LYS A 305 -9.99 -15.79 -12.53
CA LYS A 305 -8.97 -16.82 -12.77
C LYS A 305 -9.48 -18.25 -12.64
N THR A 306 -10.38 -18.50 -11.70
CA THR A 306 -10.80 -19.86 -11.33
C THR A 306 -12.24 -20.17 -11.76
N GLY A 307 -13.01 -19.15 -12.19
CA GLY A 307 -14.44 -19.24 -12.45
C GLY A 307 -15.30 -19.17 -11.18
N LYS A 308 -14.71 -19.12 -9.98
CA LYS A 308 -15.44 -19.11 -8.70
C LYS A 308 -14.75 -18.22 -7.66
N GLY A 309 -15.49 -17.26 -7.12
CA GLY A 309 -15.01 -16.44 -6.02
C GLY A 309 -15.15 -17.10 -4.64
N ASP A 310 -14.37 -16.62 -3.67
CA ASP A 310 -14.37 -17.09 -2.28
C ASP A 310 -15.36 -16.29 -1.40
N ILE A 311 -16.63 -16.71 -1.40
CA ILE A 311 -17.69 -16.10 -0.57
C ILE A 311 -17.38 -16.24 0.94
N LYS A 312 -16.67 -17.29 1.36
CA LYS A 312 -16.30 -17.46 2.77
C LYS A 312 -15.31 -16.38 3.21
N PHE A 313 -14.37 -16.02 2.35
CA PHE A 313 -13.48 -14.88 2.57
C PHE A 313 -14.28 -13.57 2.67
N LEU A 314 -15.20 -13.30 1.73
CA LEU A 314 -16.04 -12.09 1.79
C LEU A 314 -16.85 -12.02 3.09
N LYS A 315 -17.52 -13.11 3.51
CA LYS A 315 -18.25 -13.17 4.80
C LYS A 315 -17.35 -12.85 5.99
N ARG A 316 -16.12 -13.37 6.02
CA ARG A 316 -15.15 -13.10 7.10
C ARG A 316 -14.75 -11.63 7.14
N MET A 317 -14.37 -11.06 5.99
CA MET A 317 -14.02 -9.65 5.90
C MET A 317 -15.21 -8.76 6.25
N PHE A 318 -16.38 -9.03 5.69
CA PHE A 318 -17.60 -8.26 5.92
C PHE A 318 -17.93 -8.15 7.41
N ASN A 319 -17.91 -9.26 8.16
CA ASN A 319 -18.22 -9.24 9.60
C ASN A 319 -17.24 -8.38 10.40
N LYS A 320 -15.95 -8.43 10.06
CA LYS A 320 -14.93 -7.61 10.71
C LYS A 320 -15.04 -6.14 10.34
N LEU A 321 -15.28 -5.86 9.06
CA LEU A 321 -15.45 -4.52 8.54
C LEU A 321 -16.77 -3.89 9.01
N ALA A 322 -17.82 -4.65 9.32
CA ALA A 322 -19.03 -4.10 9.94
C ALA A 322 -18.74 -3.47 11.32
N LEU A 323 -17.82 -4.06 12.11
CA LEU A 323 -17.35 -3.49 13.37
C LEU A 323 -16.54 -2.20 13.12
N ASN A 324 -15.63 -2.23 12.15
CA ASN A 324 -14.84 -1.07 11.78
C ASN A 324 -15.69 0.08 11.23
N PHE A 325 -16.66 -0.20 10.36
CA PHE A 325 -17.63 0.77 9.85
C PHE A 325 -18.40 1.43 10.99
N THR A 326 -18.82 0.66 11.98
CA THR A 326 -19.52 1.20 13.17
C THR A 326 -18.61 2.10 13.99
N TRP A 327 -17.32 1.76 14.12
CA TRP A 327 -16.33 2.63 14.75
C TRP A 327 -16.17 3.96 14.00
N TRP A 328 -16.10 3.93 12.67
CA TRP A 328 -16.04 5.13 11.83
C TRP A 328 -17.24 6.06 12.04
N VAL A 329 -18.45 5.52 11.93
CA VAL A 329 -19.70 6.28 12.12
C VAL A 329 -19.75 6.93 13.50
N ASN A 330 -19.40 6.21 14.55
CA ASN A 330 -19.50 6.75 15.91
C ASN A 330 -18.41 7.77 16.27
N ARG A 331 -17.25 7.72 15.61
CA ARG A 331 -16.08 8.53 16.01
C ARG A 331 -15.88 9.76 15.13
N LEU A 332 -16.20 9.63 13.85
CA LEU A 332 -15.85 10.61 12.83
C LEU A 332 -17.09 11.31 12.27
N ASP A 333 -18.29 11.01 12.76
CA ASP A 333 -19.49 11.84 12.58
C ASP A 333 -19.91 12.41 13.95
N SER A 334 -19.06 13.28 14.51
CA SER A 334 -19.22 13.80 15.87
C SER A 334 -20.54 14.56 16.06
N SER A 335 -21.05 15.15 14.98
CA SER A 335 -22.29 15.91 14.94
C SER A 335 -23.53 15.07 14.57
N GLN A 336 -23.35 13.78 14.24
CA GLN A 336 -24.41 12.85 13.79
C GLN A 336 -25.20 13.36 12.57
N LYS A 337 -24.50 14.05 11.66
CA LYS A 337 -25.07 14.66 10.46
C LYS A 337 -24.73 13.88 9.19
N ASN A 338 -24.02 12.76 9.30
CA ASN A 338 -23.44 12.01 8.19
C ASN A 338 -22.44 12.85 7.37
N VAL A 339 -21.81 13.82 8.03
CA VAL A 339 -20.67 14.60 7.51
C VAL A 339 -19.48 14.17 8.34
N PHE A 340 -18.48 13.60 7.68
CA PHE A 340 -17.38 12.97 8.39
C PHE A 340 -16.23 13.96 8.58
N GLU A 341 -15.85 14.12 9.83
CA GLU A 341 -14.77 14.95 10.36
C GLU A 341 -13.64 14.02 10.81
N GLY A 342 -12.38 14.36 10.53
CA GLY A 342 -11.27 13.54 11.02
C GLY A 342 -9.94 13.98 10.46
N GLY A 343 -9.05 14.46 11.34
CA GLY A 343 -7.77 15.07 10.99
C GLY A 343 -7.01 14.44 9.81
N PHE A 344 -6.07 13.53 10.08
CA PHE A 344 -5.25 12.87 9.05
C PHE A 344 -6.03 11.71 8.40
N LEU A 345 -6.25 11.77 7.08
CA LEU A 345 -6.92 10.71 6.29
C LEU A 345 -5.99 10.18 5.18
N GLY A 346 -4.70 10.00 5.48
CA GLY A 346 -3.70 9.50 4.52
C GLY A 346 -3.24 10.50 3.47
N LEU A 347 -3.73 11.74 3.50
CA LEU A 347 -3.38 12.83 2.59
C LEU A 347 -2.68 13.95 3.37
N ASP A 348 -1.40 13.76 3.65
CA ASP A 348 -0.58 14.49 4.63
C ASP A 348 -0.71 16.02 4.57
N ASN A 349 -0.36 16.60 3.42
CA ASN A 349 -0.25 18.05 3.24
C ASN A 349 -1.28 18.60 2.23
N ILE A 350 -2.39 17.88 1.99
CA ILE A 350 -3.40 18.24 0.97
C ILE A 350 -4.19 19.52 1.28
N GLY A 351 -4.16 19.97 2.54
CA GLY A 351 -4.83 21.19 3.02
C GLY A 351 -3.89 22.42 3.07
N VAL A 352 -4.50 23.60 3.25
CA VAL A 352 -3.79 24.88 3.48
C VAL A 352 -3.17 24.99 4.88
N PHE A 353 -3.59 24.14 5.82
CA PHE A 353 -3.04 24.00 7.17
C PHE A 353 -3.03 22.53 7.58
N ASP A 354 -2.24 22.21 8.62
CA ASP A 354 -2.19 20.88 9.20
C ASP A 354 -3.49 20.54 9.92
N ARG A 355 -4.17 19.49 9.45
CA ARG A 355 -5.46 19.04 9.98
C ARG A 355 -5.30 18.23 11.28
N SER A 356 -4.08 17.82 11.64
CA SER A 356 -3.78 16.95 12.79
C SER A 356 -3.43 17.72 14.07
N THR A 357 -2.94 18.95 13.96
CA THR A 357 -2.50 19.79 15.10
C THR A 357 -3.53 20.81 15.58
N GLY A 358 -4.78 20.68 15.10
CA GLY A 358 -5.92 21.52 15.46
C GLY A 358 -6.41 22.37 14.29
N ILE A 359 -7.67 22.79 14.34
CA ILE A 359 -8.30 23.57 13.27
C ILE A 359 -8.20 25.08 13.60
N PRO A 360 -7.67 25.92 12.68
CA PRO A 360 -7.57 27.36 12.89
C PRO A 360 -8.90 28.03 13.25
N GLY A 361 -8.84 29.09 14.07
CA GLY A 361 -10.03 29.84 14.51
C GLY A 361 -10.94 29.07 15.48
N GLY A 362 -10.49 27.93 16.02
CA GLY A 362 -11.28 27.10 16.94
C GLY A 362 -12.52 26.46 16.29
N GLY A 363 -12.57 26.42 14.96
CA GLY A 363 -13.69 25.90 14.20
C GLY A 363 -13.68 24.38 14.01
N ILE A 364 -14.65 23.90 13.24
CA ILE A 364 -14.77 22.50 12.80
C ILE A 364 -14.56 22.47 11.29
N LEU A 365 -13.70 21.56 10.82
CA LEU A 365 -13.48 21.36 9.39
C LEU A 365 -14.35 20.20 8.90
N GLU A 366 -15.37 20.51 8.10
CA GLU A 366 -16.10 19.51 7.32
C GLU A 366 -15.26 19.17 6.07
N GLN A 367 -14.83 17.91 5.96
CA GLN A 367 -13.89 17.46 4.95
C GLN A 367 -14.59 16.63 3.87
N VAL A 368 -14.37 16.99 2.59
CA VAL A 368 -14.99 16.29 1.45
C VAL A 368 -14.41 14.89 1.29
N ASP A 369 -13.12 14.71 1.52
CA ASP A 369 -12.44 13.42 1.44
C ASP A 369 -12.96 12.43 2.48
N GLY A 370 -13.11 12.83 3.74
CA GLY A 370 -13.68 11.99 4.80
C GLY A 370 -15.08 11.48 4.46
N THR A 371 -15.93 12.37 3.95
CA THR A 371 -17.29 12.01 3.50
C THR A 371 -17.26 11.10 2.28
N SER A 372 -16.35 11.35 1.32
CA SER A 372 -16.18 10.53 0.12
C SER A 372 -15.66 9.13 0.42
N TRP A 373 -14.70 9.01 1.35
CA TRP A 373 -14.19 7.73 1.83
C TRP A 373 -15.29 6.90 2.49
N MET A 374 -16.13 7.52 3.32
CA MET A 374 -17.23 6.81 3.97
C MET A 374 -18.34 6.43 3.00
N ALA A 375 -18.62 7.26 1.99
CA ALA A 375 -19.53 6.89 0.91
C ALA A 375 -19.01 5.66 0.13
N LEU A 376 -17.73 5.68 -0.26
CA LEU A 376 -17.08 4.57 -0.94
C LEU A 376 -17.06 3.31 -0.06
N TYR A 377 -16.70 3.41 1.22
CA TYR A 377 -16.74 2.29 2.16
C TYR A 377 -18.15 1.72 2.30
N CYS A 378 -19.17 2.58 2.35
CA CYS A 378 -20.56 2.16 2.41
C CYS A 378 -20.99 1.41 1.15
N LEU A 379 -20.60 1.89 -0.04
CA LEU A 379 -20.89 1.21 -1.31
C LEU A 379 -20.14 -0.12 -1.42
N ASN A 380 -18.87 -0.20 -0.99
CA ASN A 380 -18.13 -1.46 -0.98
C ASN A 380 -18.78 -2.48 -0.02
N MET A 381 -19.22 -2.04 1.16
CA MET A 381 -19.94 -2.93 2.09
C MET A 381 -21.31 -3.38 1.52
N LEU A 382 -21.99 -2.50 0.77
CA LEU A 382 -23.19 -2.84 0.02
C LEU A 382 -22.88 -3.90 -1.05
N GLU A 383 -21.88 -3.69 -1.89
CA GLU A 383 -21.48 -4.63 -2.94
C GLU A 383 -21.11 -6.01 -2.36
N MET A 384 -20.28 -6.05 -1.31
CA MET A 384 -19.97 -7.30 -0.61
C MET A 384 -21.24 -8.00 -0.10
N SER A 385 -22.18 -7.26 0.49
CA SER A 385 -23.42 -7.85 0.99
C SER A 385 -24.33 -8.36 -0.13
N LEU A 386 -24.37 -7.69 -1.28
CA LEU A 386 -25.13 -8.14 -2.46
C LEU A 386 -24.53 -9.44 -3.01
N GLU A 387 -23.21 -9.50 -3.18
CA GLU A 387 -22.54 -10.71 -3.69
C GLU A 387 -22.71 -11.89 -2.72
N ILE A 388 -22.63 -11.66 -1.40
CA ILE A 388 -22.90 -12.70 -0.40
C ILE A 388 -24.39 -13.12 -0.44
N ALA A 389 -25.31 -12.18 -0.61
CA ALA A 389 -26.75 -12.44 -0.65
C ALA A 389 -27.18 -13.33 -1.83
N MET A 390 -26.35 -13.43 -2.87
CA MET A 390 -26.57 -14.38 -3.97
C MET A 390 -26.52 -15.85 -3.52
N GLU A 391 -25.83 -16.13 -2.40
CA GLU A 391 -25.76 -17.48 -1.80
C GLU A 391 -26.43 -17.58 -0.42
N ASP A 392 -26.64 -16.46 0.28
CA ASP A 392 -27.15 -16.41 1.65
C ASP A 392 -28.05 -15.18 1.87
N ASP A 393 -29.36 -15.38 1.73
CA ASP A 393 -30.37 -14.31 1.68
C ASP A 393 -30.45 -13.47 2.97
N ALA A 394 -29.87 -13.93 4.08
CA ALA A 394 -29.76 -13.15 5.31
C ALA A 394 -28.95 -11.85 5.13
N TYR A 395 -28.11 -11.77 4.09
CA TYR A 395 -27.33 -10.57 3.78
C TYR A 395 -28.12 -9.50 3.01
N GLU A 396 -29.34 -9.78 2.53
CA GLU A 396 -30.21 -8.74 1.93
C GLU A 396 -30.56 -7.62 2.93
N ASP A 397 -30.71 -7.97 4.21
CA ASP A 397 -30.98 -6.99 5.29
C ASP A 397 -29.79 -6.04 5.47
N MET A 398 -28.57 -6.59 5.37
CA MET A 398 -27.36 -5.79 5.43
C MET A 398 -27.17 -4.93 4.19
N ALA A 399 -27.49 -5.45 3.00
CA ALA A 399 -27.51 -4.65 1.77
C ALA A 399 -28.45 -3.45 1.93
N THR A 400 -29.65 -3.67 2.45
CA THR A 400 -30.61 -2.60 2.72
C THR A 400 -30.06 -1.56 3.71
N LYS A 401 -29.36 -2.00 4.77
CA LYS A 401 -28.68 -1.10 5.72
C LYS A 401 -27.64 -0.20 5.04
N TYR A 402 -26.73 -0.76 4.24
CA TYR A 402 -25.65 0.02 3.63
C TYR A 402 -26.18 0.91 2.51
N PHE A 403 -27.14 0.45 1.73
CA PHE A 403 -27.84 1.29 0.78
C PHE A 403 -28.53 2.50 1.45
N GLY A 404 -29.30 2.27 2.52
CA GLY A 404 -29.95 3.36 3.25
C GLY A 404 -28.95 4.35 3.84
N HIS A 405 -27.83 3.86 4.39
CA HIS A 405 -26.77 4.70 4.95
C HIS A 405 -26.06 5.53 3.87
N PHE A 406 -25.73 4.93 2.71
CA PHE A 406 -25.18 5.66 1.56
C PHE A 406 -26.09 6.81 1.12
N VAL A 407 -27.40 6.56 1.06
CA VAL A 407 -28.40 7.57 0.70
C VAL A 407 -28.39 8.76 1.68
N PHE A 408 -28.11 8.54 2.96
CA PHE A 408 -27.96 9.64 3.93
C PHE A 408 -26.67 10.43 3.73
N ILE A 409 -25.54 9.75 3.48
CA ILE A 409 -24.25 10.41 3.19
C ILE A 409 -24.36 11.26 1.92
N ALA A 410 -24.94 10.70 0.86
CA ALA A 410 -25.09 11.39 -0.42
C ALA A 410 -26.01 12.62 -0.31
N GLU A 411 -27.08 12.55 0.49
CA GLU A 411 -27.90 13.72 0.80
C GLU A 411 -27.09 14.77 1.58
N ALA A 412 -26.35 14.38 2.61
CA ALA A 412 -25.61 15.31 3.46
C ALA A 412 -24.59 16.14 2.67
N LEU A 413 -23.85 15.52 1.75
CA LEU A 413 -22.85 16.20 0.92
C LEU A 413 -23.50 17.16 -0.10
N ASN A 414 -24.63 16.75 -0.71
CA ASN A 414 -25.17 17.44 -1.89
C ASN A 414 -26.30 18.42 -1.60
N LYS A 415 -27.00 18.29 -0.46
CA LYS A 415 -28.19 19.08 -0.14
C LYS A 415 -27.83 20.55 0.12
N ARG A 416 -28.68 21.43 -0.41
CA ARG A 416 -28.74 22.85 -0.05
C ARG A 416 -29.90 23.02 0.94
N SER A 417 -29.64 23.53 2.13
CA SER A 417 -30.68 24.02 3.04
C SER A 417 -30.43 25.49 3.38
N GLN A 418 -31.46 26.18 3.89
CA GLN A 418 -31.34 27.57 4.36
C GLN A 418 -30.33 27.71 5.52
N GLU A 419 -30.06 26.61 6.23
CA GLU A 419 -29.13 26.53 7.38
C GLU A 419 -27.78 25.89 7.01
N ASN A 420 -27.67 25.23 5.85
CA ASN A 420 -26.46 24.52 5.43
C ASN A 420 -26.29 24.56 3.90
N VAL A 421 -25.39 25.42 3.41
CA VAL A 421 -24.90 25.35 2.03
C VAL A 421 -23.93 24.18 1.96
N GLY A 422 -24.24 23.17 1.12
CA GLY A 422 -23.39 21.99 0.88
C GLY A 422 -22.00 22.35 0.33
N THR A 423 -21.12 21.35 0.23
CA THR A 423 -19.70 21.52 -0.15
C THR A 423 -19.47 21.79 -1.64
N TRP A 424 -20.51 21.65 -2.48
CA TRP A 424 -20.45 21.94 -3.90
C TRP A 424 -20.60 23.44 -4.20
N ASP A 425 -19.62 23.98 -4.91
CA ASP A 425 -19.65 25.33 -5.46
C ASP A 425 -20.16 25.30 -6.90
N GLU A 426 -21.35 25.86 -7.16
CA GLU A 426 -21.97 25.84 -8.50
C GLU A 426 -21.28 26.78 -9.50
N GLU A 427 -20.61 27.83 -9.03
CA GLU A 427 -19.90 28.76 -9.91
C GLU A 427 -18.63 28.11 -10.45
N GLN A 428 -17.93 27.40 -9.58
CA GLN A 428 -16.66 26.77 -9.91
C GLN A 428 -16.80 25.32 -10.37
N GLY A 429 -17.94 24.68 -10.10
CA GLY A 429 -18.21 23.30 -10.48
C GLY A 429 -17.30 22.30 -9.76
N PHE A 430 -17.10 22.45 -8.45
CA PHE A 430 -16.19 21.62 -7.67
C PHE A 430 -16.62 21.48 -6.21
N PHE A 431 -16.20 20.40 -5.54
CA PHE A 431 -16.42 20.20 -4.10
C PHE A 431 -15.26 20.75 -3.27
N TYR A 432 -15.55 21.51 -2.23
CA TYR A 432 -14.57 22.13 -1.34
C TYR A 432 -14.82 21.82 0.13
N ASP A 433 -13.74 21.72 0.90
CA ASP A 433 -13.82 21.64 2.36
C ASP A 433 -14.45 22.93 2.93
N LYS A 434 -15.05 22.80 4.11
CA LYS A 434 -15.75 23.91 4.77
C LYS A 434 -15.30 24.04 6.21
N LEU A 435 -14.81 25.22 6.57
CA LEU A 435 -14.50 25.58 7.95
C LEU A 435 -15.72 26.25 8.57
N ILE A 436 -16.27 25.65 9.62
CA ILE A 436 -17.36 26.22 10.42
C ILE A 436 -16.75 26.86 11.66
N LEU A 437 -16.91 28.17 11.80
CA LEU A 437 -16.39 28.94 12.92
C LEU A 437 -17.32 28.84 14.15
N PRO A 438 -16.82 29.12 15.37
CA PRO A 438 -17.63 29.04 16.60
C PRO A 438 -18.89 29.91 16.61
N ASP A 439 -18.93 30.97 15.81
CA ASP A 439 -20.08 31.87 15.66
C ASP A 439 -21.12 31.39 14.64
N GLY A 440 -20.92 30.20 14.05
CA GLY A 440 -21.80 29.59 13.06
C GLY A 440 -21.59 30.07 11.63
N ARG A 441 -20.71 31.06 11.40
CA ARG A 441 -20.29 31.40 10.03
C ARG A 441 -19.47 30.25 9.45
N PHE A 442 -19.51 30.12 8.14
CA PHE A 442 -18.68 29.16 7.43
C PHE A 442 -17.81 29.83 6.38
N VAL A 443 -16.65 29.23 6.13
CA VAL A 443 -15.66 29.67 5.16
C VAL A 443 -15.31 28.49 4.25
N PRO A 444 -15.62 28.56 2.94
CA PRO A 444 -15.20 27.52 2.00
C PRO A 444 -13.69 27.61 1.75
N ILE A 445 -13.00 26.47 1.85
CA ILE A 445 -11.58 26.33 1.55
C ILE A 445 -11.45 25.93 0.08
N LYS A 446 -11.33 26.93 -0.82
CA LYS A 446 -11.44 26.77 -2.28
C LYS A 446 -10.18 26.17 -2.92
N VAL A 447 -9.72 25.04 -2.39
CA VAL A 447 -8.59 24.27 -2.91
C VAL A 447 -9.10 23.14 -3.81
N ARG A 448 -8.89 23.27 -5.11
CA ARG A 448 -9.09 22.17 -6.07
C ARG A 448 -8.01 21.08 -5.91
N SER A 449 -8.28 20.11 -5.06
CA SER A 449 -7.39 18.99 -4.79
C SER A 449 -8.07 17.64 -5.03
N ILE A 450 -7.28 16.58 -4.95
CA ILE A 450 -7.76 15.20 -5.07
C ILE A 450 -8.76 14.84 -3.97
N ALA A 451 -8.76 15.56 -2.84
CA ALA A 451 -9.75 15.39 -1.77
C ALA A 451 -11.18 15.70 -2.27
N GLY A 452 -11.35 16.79 -3.03
CA GLY A 452 -12.63 17.11 -3.67
C GLY A 452 -12.92 16.19 -4.86
N MET A 453 -11.89 15.78 -5.61
CA MET A 453 -12.04 14.86 -6.74
C MET A 453 -12.46 13.45 -6.33
N LEU A 454 -12.05 13.01 -5.13
CA LEU A 454 -12.32 11.68 -4.57
C LEU A 454 -13.82 11.36 -4.53
N SER A 455 -14.70 12.37 -4.50
CA SER A 455 -16.14 12.15 -4.55
C SER A 455 -16.57 11.33 -5.78
N LEU A 456 -15.86 11.45 -6.91
CA LEU A 456 -16.14 10.65 -8.12
C LEU A 456 -15.91 9.16 -7.91
N ALA A 457 -15.02 8.76 -7.00
CA ALA A 457 -14.67 7.36 -6.78
C ALA A 457 -15.76 6.57 -6.06
N ALA A 458 -16.67 7.25 -5.34
CA ALA A 458 -17.78 6.63 -4.65
C ALA A 458 -18.96 6.39 -5.61
N VAL A 459 -18.86 5.31 -6.40
CA VAL A 459 -19.86 4.88 -7.38
C VAL A 459 -20.01 3.36 -7.37
N LEU A 460 -21.25 2.88 -7.59
CA LEU A 460 -21.59 1.46 -7.73
C LEU A 460 -22.76 1.29 -8.72
N CYS A 461 -22.59 0.46 -9.73
CA CYS A 461 -23.58 0.05 -10.71
C CYS A 461 -24.10 -1.35 -10.37
N ILE A 462 -25.29 -1.40 -9.77
CA ILE A 462 -25.95 -2.66 -9.43
C ILE A 462 -26.71 -3.14 -10.66
N LYS A 463 -26.28 -4.28 -11.20
CA LYS A 463 -26.93 -4.88 -12.37
C LYS A 463 -28.36 -5.29 -12.09
N LYS A 464 -29.24 -5.09 -13.08
CA LYS A 464 -30.64 -5.54 -13.07
C LYS A 464 -30.77 -6.99 -12.60
N HIS A 465 -29.91 -7.87 -13.11
CA HIS A 465 -29.91 -9.28 -12.74
C HIS A 465 -29.74 -9.52 -11.23
N THR A 466 -28.90 -8.74 -10.57
CA THR A 466 -28.71 -8.79 -9.12
C THR A 466 -29.97 -8.31 -8.39
N LEU A 467 -30.56 -7.20 -8.83
CA LEU A 467 -31.82 -6.69 -8.26
C LEU A 467 -32.96 -7.70 -8.41
N ASP A 468 -33.09 -8.35 -9.56
CA ASP A 468 -34.14 -9.34 -9.82
C ASP A 468 -33.98 -10.61 -8.97
N LYS A 469 -32.75 -10.97 -8.58
CA LYS A 469 -32.47 -12.10 -7.68
C LYS A 469 -32.60 -11.77 -6.20
N LEU A 470 -32.60 -10.49 -5.81
CA LEU A 470 -32.68 -10.02 -4.43
C LEU A 470 -33.94 -9.16 -4.21
N PRO A 471 -35.13 -9.79 -4.15
CA PRO A 471 -36.40 -9.09 -4.17
C PRO A 471 -36.67 -8.23 -2.93
N LYS A 472 -36.14 -8.58 -1.75
CA LYS A 472 -36.33 -7.76 -0.52
C LYS A 472 -35.52 -6.48 -0.64
N PHE A 473 -34.28 -6.59 -1.14
CA PHE A 473 -33.44 -5.44 -1.44
C PHE A 473 -34.06 -4.55 -2.53
N LYS A 474 -34.52 -5.12 -3.65
CA LYS A 474 -35.19 -4.39 -4.73
C LYS A 474 -36.44 -3.65 -4.23
N ALA A 475 -37.25 -4.28 -3.37
CA ALA A 475 -38.40 -3.63 -2.75
C ALA A 475 -37.98 -2.44 -1.87
N SER A 476 -36.87 -2.55 -1.13
CA SER A 476 -36.32 -1.48 -0.29
C SER A 476 -35.82 -0.29 -1.12
N VAL A 477 -35.13 -0.54 -2.23
CA VAL A 477 -34.73 0.49 -3.21
C VAL A 477 -35.96 1.25 -3.71
N GLY A 478 -36.99 0.51 -4.15
CA GLY A 478 -38.25 1.10 -4.63
C GLY A 478 -38.97 1.92 -3.55
N TRP A 479 -38.97 1.44 -2.30
CA TRP A 479 -39.53 2.18 -1.16
C TRP A 479 -38.77 3.48 -0.89
N PHE A 480 -37.44 3.45 -0.79
CA PHE A 480 -36.62 4.64 -0.53
C PHE A 480 -36.82 5.70 -1.62
N LYS A 481 -36.86 5.28 -2.90
CA LYS A 481 -37.12 6.17 -4.02
C LYS A 481 -38.48 6.86 -3.88
N ARG A 482 -39.56 6.10 -3.69
CA ARG A 482 -40.93 6.64 -3.54
C ARG A 482 -41.03 7.55 -2.33
N TYR A 483 -40.59 7.08 -1.16
CA TYR A 483 -40.66 7.84 0.09
C TYR A 483 -39.94 9.19 -0.01
N ARG A 484 -38.75 9.23 -0.62
CA ARG A 484 -38.00 10.49 -0.80
C ARG A 484 -38.69 11.44 -1.77
N MET A 485 -39.25 10.94 -2.88
CA MET A 485 -40.03 11.74 -3.81
C MET A 485 -41.29 12.32 -3.13
N GLU A 486 -42.04 11.50 -2.42
CA GLU A 486 -43.26 11.88 -1.69
C GLU A 486 -42.98 12.89 -0.56
N THR A 487 -41.80 12.81 0.06
CA THR A 487 -41.39 13.72 1.15
C THR A 487 -40.49 14.88 0.72
N MET A 488 -40.34 15.11 -0.59
CA MET A 488 -39.50 16.18 -1.17
C MET A 488 -38.05 16.20 -0.62
N LYS A 489 -37.50 15.02 -0.33
CA LYS A 489 -36.09 14.87 0.10
C LYS A 489 -35.15 14.84 -1.11
N PHE A 490 -33.85 15.04 -0.87
CA PHE A 490 -32.84 15.03 -1.94
C PHE A 490 -32.88 13.71 -2.74
N PRO A 491 -33.00 13.75 -4.08
CA PRO A 491 -33.09 12.56 -4.92
C PRO A 491 -31.69 11.99 -5.22
N VAL A 492 -31.23 11.07 -4.36
CA VAL A 492 -29.96 10.34 -4.55
C VAL A 492 -30.05 9.33 -5.71
N ILE A 493 -31.19 8.64 -5.84
CA ILE A 493 -31.44 7.71 -6.93
C ILE A 493 -32.06 8.48 -8.08
N GLN A 494 -31.23 8.89 -9.03
CA GLN A 494 -31.66 9.67 -10.19
C GLN A 494 -31.99 8.70 -11.34
N GLU A 495 -33.16 8.89 -11.97
CA GLU A 495 -33.59 8.22 -13.21
C GLU A 495 -33.72 6.69 -13.21
N TYR A 496 -33.50 5.98 -12.10
CA TYR A 496 -33.74 4.53 -12.02
C TYR A 496 -35.15 4.15 -12.47
N VAL A 497 -35.29 3.39 -13.55
CA VAL A 497 -36.56 2.79 -13.98
C VAL A 497 -36.59 1.34 -13.50
N ASP A 498 -37.74 0.89 -13.00
CA ASP A 498 -37.85 -0.49 -12.55
C ASP A 498 -37.64 -1.43 -13.74
N GLY A 499 -36.66 -2.33 -13.61
CA GLY A 499 -36.26 -3.23 -14.70
C GLY A 499 -34.98 -2.85 -15.44
N ASP A 500 -34.27 -1.79 -15.02
CA ASP A 500 -32.93 -1.40 -15.50
C ASP A 500 -31.85 -1.59 -14.41
N ASP A 501 -30.59 -1.35 -14.78
CA ASP A 501 -29.47 -1.23 -13.83
C ASP A 501 -29.69 -0.02 -12.88
N LEU A 502 -29.12 -0.09 -11.68
CA LEU A 502 -29.17 0.98 -10.68
C LEU A 502 -27.77 1.57 -10.46
N LEU A 503 -27.60 2.85 -10.80
CA LEU A 503 -26.40 3.61 -10.44
C LEU A 503 -26.58 4.29 -9.09
N LEU A 504 -25.67 4.02 -8.18
CA LEU A 504 -25.47 4.78 -6.94
C LEU A 504 -24.18 5.57 -7.08
N SER A 505 -24.26 6.90 -7.07
CA SER A 505 -23.09 7.76 -7.11
C SER A 505 -23.20 8.87 -6.08
N LEU A 506 -22.10 9.16 -5.40
CA LEU A 506 -22.00 10.29 -4.49
C LEU A 506 -22.11 11.62 -5.24
N VAL A 507 -21.69 11.65 -6.51
CA VAL A 507 -21.78 12.82 -7.38
C VAL A 507 -23.05 12.73 -8.23
N PRO A 508 -23.98 13.68 -8.07
CA PRO A 508 -25.21 13.74 -8.87
C PRO A 508 -24.96 13.75 -10.39
N LYS A 509 -25.93 13.26 -11.18
CA LYS A 509 -25.83 13.13 -12.64
C LYS A 509 -25.51 14.45 -13.35
N ASP A 510 -26.00 15.56 -12.84
CA ASP A 510 -25.76 16.91 -13.37
C ASP A 510 -24.37 17.45 -13.03
N ARG A 511 -23.79 17.04 -11.89
CA ARG A 511 -22.47 17.46 -11.42
C ARG A 511 -21.34 16.59 -11.94
N MET A 512 -21.59 15.29 -12.15
CA MET A 512 -20.58 14.33 -12.58
C MET A 512 -19.89 14.76 -13.90
N PRO A 513 -20.62 15.18 -14.95
CA PRO A 513 -19.99 15.64 -16.18
C PRO A 513 -19.06 16.84 -16.00
N ILE A 514 -19.41 17.75 -15.09
CA ILE A 514 -18.62 18.94 -14.76
C ILE A 514 -17.30 18.52 -14.10
N LEU A 515 -17.38 17.62 -13.12
CA LEU A 515 -16.22 17.17 -12.36
C LEU A 515 -15.28 16.30 -13.22
N VAL A 516 -15.83 15.43 -14.07
CA VAL A 516 -15.03 14.67 -15.06
C VAL A 516 -14.32 15.61 -16.02
N LYS A 517 -14.99 16.67 -16.52
CA LYS A 517 -14.34 17.67 -17.37
C LYS A 517 -13.14 18.34 -16.68
N VAL A 518 -13.25 18.64 -15.38
CA VAL A 518 -12.15 19.19 -14.57
C VAL A 518 -11.02 18.16 -14.37
N MET A 519 -11.34 16.89 -14.13
CA MET A 519 -10.35 15.81 -14.03
C MET A 519 -9.53 15.64 -15.32
N LEU A 520 -10.18 15.79 -16.48
CA LEU A 520 -9.58 15.56 -17.80
C LEU A 520 -8.94 16.82 -18.42
N ASP A 521 -8.85 17.92 -17.68
CA ASP A 521 -8.23 19.17 -18.12
C ASP A 521 -6.72 19.18 -17.81
N GLU A 522 -5.90 19.33 -18.85
CA GLU A 522 -4.43 19.33 -18.72
C GLU A 522 -3.89 20.58 -18.01
N SER A 523 -4.65 21.68 -18.01
CA SER A 523 -4.37 22.89 -17.22
C SER A 523 -4.76 22.75 -15.74
N GLU A 524 -5.38 21.62 -15.36
CA GLU A 524 -5.76 21.29 -14.00
C GLU A 524 -5.16 19.95 -13.57
N PHE A 525 -5.94 18.87 -13.62
CA PHE A 525 -5.60 17.59 -13.02
C PHE A 525 -4.95 16.60 -13.98
N LEU A 526 -5.20 16.68 -15.29
CA LEU A 526 -4.69 15.69 -16.24
C LEU A 526 -3.21 15.95 -16.54
N SER A 527 -2.34 15.12 -15.98
CA SER A 527 -0.92 15.05 -16.29
C SER A 527 -0.66 14.17 -17.51
N PRO A 528 0.44 14.38 -18.27
CA PRO A 528 0.97 13.40 -19.22
C PRO A 528 1.19 12.00 -18.62
N PHE A 529 1.23 11.89 -17.28
CA PHE A 529 1.55 10.68 -16.53
C PHE A 529 0.43 10.19 -15.59
N GLY A 530 -0.75 10.80 -15.60
CA GLY A 530 -1.88 10.39 -14.75
C GLY A 530 -2.73 11.56 -14.27
N ILE A 531 -3.43 11.41 -13.15
CA ILE A 531 -4.20 12.46 -12.46
C ILE A 531 -3.36 13.00 -11.30
N ARG A 532 -3.17 14.32 -11.28
CA ARG A 532 -2.43 15.06 -10.24
C ARG A 532 -3.19 15.09 -8.92
N SER A 533 -2.46 15.17 -7.82
CA SER A 533 -3.05 15.30 -6.48
C SER A 533 -3.59 16.72 -6.19
N LEU A 534 -3.09 17.74 -6.89
CA LEU A 534 -3.57 19.12 -6.81
C LEU A 534 -3.69 19.71 -8.23
N SER A 535 -4.74 20.51 -8.46
CA SER A 535 -4.94 21.19 -9.74
C SER A 535 -3.79 22.16 -10.03
N LYS A 536 -3.29 22.15 -11.27
CA LYS A 536 -2.32 23.13 -11.77
C LYS A 536 -2.76 24.58 -11.70
N LYS A 537 -4.06 24.86 -11.54
CA LYS A 537 -4.53 26.23 -11.25
C LYS A 537 -3.85 26.85 -10.02
N HIS A 538 -3.40 26.01 -9.07
CA HIS A 538 -2.68 26.47 -7.88
C HIS A 538 -1.19 26.78 -8.13
N GLU A 539 -0.71 26.77 -9.39
CA GLU A 539 0.50 27.50 -9.77
C GLU A 539 0.37 28.99 -9.43
N GLN A 540 -0.86 29.52 -9.47
CA GLN A 540 -1.24 30.72 -8.75
C GLN A 540 -1.68 30.33 -7.34
N PRO A 541 -0.92 30.65 -6.27
CA PRO A 541 -1.22 30.17 -4.93
C PRO A 541 -2.61 30.59 -4.45
N TYR A 542 -3.34 29.63 -3.89
CA TYR A 542 -4.56 29.94 -3.14
C TYR A 542 -4.18 30.40 -1.73
N SER A 543 -4.73 31.52 -1.28
CA SER A 543 -4.50 32.07 0.05
C SER A 543 -5.81 32.41 0.75
N ILE A 544 -5.85 32.21 2.07
CA ILE A 544 -7.01 32.52 2.91
C ILE A 544 -6.56 33.11 4.25
N ASN A 545 -7.26 34.14 4.72
CA ASN A 545 -7.07 34.69 6.06
C ASN A 545 -8.09 34.08 7.02
N ILE A 546 -7.62 33.42 8.06
CA ILE A 546 -8.45 32.84 9.13
C ILE A 546 -7.92 33.39 10.45
N ASP A 547 -8.77 34.14 11.16
CA ASP A 547 -8.45 34.72 12.46
C ASP A 547 -7.13 35.52 12.47
N GLY A 548 -6.91 36.35 11.44
CA GLY A 548 -5.72 37.18 11.30
C GLY A 548 -4.48 36.45 10.77
N ASN A 549 -4.51 35.12 10.65
CA ASN A 549 -3.41 34.33 10.09
C ASN A 549 -3.65 34.05 8.60
N ASN A 550 -2.59 34.19 7.79
CA ASN A 550 -2.63 33.86 6.36
C ASN A 550 -2.16 32.42 6.15
N TYR A 551 -2.99 31.62 5.52
CA TYR A 551 -2.67 30.26 5.08
C TYR A 551 -2.65 30.22 3.56
N SER A 552 -1.73 29.45 2.99
CA SER A 552 -1.61 29.33 1.53
C SER A 552 -1.21 27.92 1.09
N ILE A 553 -1.59 27.60 -0.14
CA ILE A 553 -1.18 26.38 -0.84
C ILE A 553 -0.84 26.71 -2.29
N ASN A 554 0.17 26.03 -2.81
CA ASN A 554 0.64 26.15 -4.18
C ASN A 554 0.80 24.75 -4.79
N TYR A 555 0.76 24.69 -6.12
CA TYR A 555 1.10 23.51 -6.88
C TYR A 555 2.61 23.21 -6.76
N GLU A 556 2.91 22.01 -6.29
CA GLU A 556 4.25 21.48 -6.08
C GLU A 556 4.30 20.10 -6.74
N PRO A 557 4.83 20.00 -7.96
CA PRO A 557 4.68 18.76 -8.72
C PRO A 557 5.60 17.63 -8.23
N ALA A 558 6.53 17.87 -7.30
CA ALA A 558 7.51 16.89 -6.82
C ALA A 558 7.63 16.89 -5.29
N GLU A 559 8.79 17.15 -4.71
CA GLU A 559 8.98 17.27 -3.26
C GLU A 559 8.26 18.52 -2.71
N SER A 560 7.77 18.46 -1.47
CA SER A 560 7.08 19.60 -0.86
C SER A 560 8.06 20.63 -0.28
N SER A 561 7.75 21.92 -0.39
CA SER A 561 8.50 22.99 0.28
C SER A 561 8.13 23.16 1.75
N VAL A 562 7.08 22.50 2.24
CA VAL A 562 6.63 22.58 3.63
C VAL A 562 6.99 21.30 4.41
N PRO A 563 7.50 21.42 5.65
CA PRO A 563 7.95 20.26 6.44
C PRO A 563 6.81 19.49 7.12
N LEU A 564 5.56 19.65 6.66
CA LEU A 564 4.41 18.92 7.22
C LEU A 564 4.65 17.42 7.08
N PHE A 565 4.40 16.67 8.17
CA PHE A 565 4.64 15.22 8.25
C PHE A 565 6.06 14.77 7.85
N GLY A 566 7.07 15.60 8.10
CA GLY A 566 8.47 15.27 7.83
C GLY A 566 8.95 15.63 6.43
N GLY A 567 8.10 16.21 5.57
CA GLY A 567 8.48 16.81 4.29
C GLY A 567 8.77 15.85 3.13
N ASN A 568 8.74 14.53 3.35
CA ASN A 568 9.03 13.52 2.33
C ASN A 568 7.82 13.15 1.46
N SER A 569 6.61 13.23 2.01
CA SER A 569 5.35 12.94 1.30
C SER A 569 4.73 14.23 0.76
N ASN A 570 4.24 14.22 -0.49
CA ASN A 570 3.61 15.39 -1.09
C ASN A 570 2.37 15.09 -1.92
N TRP A 571 1.24 15.63 -1.48
CA TRP A 571 -0.06 15.58 -2.16
C TRP A 571 -0.43 16.89 -2.86
N ARG A 572 0.51 17.82 -3.02
CA ARG A 572 0.27 19.16 -3.60
C ARG A 572 0.53 19.24 -5.10
N GLY A 573 0.40 18.14 -5.83
CA GLY A 573 0.66 18.14 -7.27
C GLY A 573 1.11 16.81 -7.87
N PRO A 574 1.88 15.95 -7.18
CA PRO A 574 2.36 14.71 -7.78
C PRO A 574 1.24 13.72 -8.15
N VAL A 575 1.59 12.75 -8.99
CA VAL A 575 0.73 11.62 -9.39
C VAL A 575 0.96 10.45 -8.44
N TRP A 576 -0.13 9.92 -7.88
CA TRP A 576 -0.13 8.78 -6.96
C TRP A 576 -0.94 7.62 -7.54
N PHE A 577 -0.35 6.44 -7.60
CA PHE A 577 -0.97 5.22 -8.11
C PHE A 577 -2.29 4.84 -7.40
N PRO A 578 -2.40 4.82 -6.06
CA PRO A 578 -3.62 4.35 -5.40
C PRO A 578 -4.86 5.16 -5.80
N MET A 579 -4.75 6.49 -5.85
CA MET A 579 -5.88 7.35 -6.21
C MET A 579 -6.22 7.26 -7.70
N ASN A 580 -5.21 7.19 -8.55
CA ASN A 580 -5.42 7.00 -9.99
C ASN A 580 -6.13 5.68 -10.29
N TYR A 581 -5.74 4.61 -9.60
CA TYR A 581 -6.37 3.30 -9.75
C TYR A 581 -7.86 3.34 -9.35
N LEU A 582 -8.18 3.99 -8.22
CA LEU A 582 -9.57 4.18 -7.79
C LEU A 582 -10.39 5.01 -8.80
N PHE A 583 -9.81 6.05 -9.39
CA PHE A 583 -10.50 6.82 -10.44
C PHE A 583 -10.70 6.02 -11.72
N ILE A 584 -9.72 5.22 -12.14
CA ILE A 584 -9.85 4.31 -13.29
C ILE A 584 -11.02 3.36 -13.04
N ASN A 585 -11.08 2.70 -11.87
CA ASN A 585 -12.20 1.84 -11.49
C ASN A 585 -13.54 2.58 -11.54
N ALA A 586 -13.59 3.80 -10.99
CA ALA A 586 -14.82 4.59 -10.99
C ALA A 586 -15.30 4.95 -12.40
N LEU A 587 -14.40 5.34 -13.31
CA LEU A 587 -14.74 5.63 -14.71
C LEU A 587 -15.33 4.40 -15.42
N ARG A 588 -14.76 3.22 -15.16
CA ARG A 588 -15.30 1.94 -15.66
C ARG A 588 -16.68 1.64 -15.07
N GLU A 589 -16.91 1.93 -13.81
CA GLU A 589 -18.21 1.76 -13.16
C GLU A 589 -19.29 2.68 -13.77
N TYR A 590 -18.94 3.95 -14.02
CA TYR A 590 -19.82 4.86 -14.76
C TYR A 590 -20.06 4.40 -16.19
N HIS A 591 -19.05 3.85 -16.87
CA HIS A 591 -19.22 3.28 -18.21
C HIS A 591 -20.15 2.06 -18.19
N SER A 592 -20.00 1.18 -17.21
CA SER A 592 -20.84 0.00 -17.00
C SER A 592 -22.33 0.34 -16.91
N TYR A 593 -22.67 1.55 -16.45
CA TYR A 593 -24.03 2.09 -16.46
C TYR A 593 -24.37 2.93 -17.70
N GLY A 594 -23.55 3.92 -18.06
CA GLY A 594 -23.83 4.90 -19.10
C GLY A 594 -23.55 4.44 -20.53
N GLY A 595 -22.82 3.32 -20.68
CA GLY A 595 -22.47 2.71 -21.95
C GLY A 595 -21.66 3.63 -22.88
N GLU A 596 -21.76 3.34 -24.19
CA GLU A 596 -21.04 4.02 -25.27
C GLU A 596 -21.45 5.48 -25.49
N ASN A 597 -22.63 5.87 -25.00
CA ASN A 597 -23.21 7.18 -25.26
C ASN A 597 -22.70 8.25 -24.27
N LEU A 598 -22.17 7.84 -23.12
CA LEU A 598 -21.62 8.75 -22.13
C LEU A 598 -20.17 9.11 -22.52
N LYS A 599 -20.03 10.18 -23.29
CA LYS A 599 -18.76 10.63 -23.88
C LYS A 599 -18.30 11.97 -23.32
N PHE A 600 -16.98 12.14 -23.28
CA PHE A 600 -16.31 13.36 -22.83
C PHE A 600 -15.16 13.70 -23.77
N GLN A 601 -14.85 15.00 -23.90
CA GLN A 601 -13.64 15.42 -24.59
C GLN A 601 -12.40 14.96 -23.82
N TYR A 602 -11.47 14.33 -24.54
CA TYR A 602 -10.20 13.88 -23.98
C TYR A 602 -9.01 14.31 -24.83
N PRO A 603 -8.07 15.11 -24.30
CA PRO A 603 -8.23 15.94 -23.10
C PRO A 603 -9.42 16.91 -23.19
N THR A 604 -9.84 17.49 -22.06
CA THR A 604 -10.86 18.55 -22.07
C THR A 604 -10.42 19.69 -23.00
N GLY A 605 -11.31 20.12 -23.91
CA GLY A 605 -11.03 21.16 -24.89
C GLY A 605 -10.37 20.66 -26.19
N SER A 606 -10.09 19.36 -26.33
CA SER A 606 -9.44 18.80 -27.53
C SER A 606 -10.37 18.66 -28.74
N GLY A 607 -11.70 18.70 -28.52
CA GLY A 607 -12.69 18.36 -29.54
C GLY A 607 -12.82 16.87 -29.86
N LYS A 608 -11.97 15.99 -29.32
CA LYS A 608 -12.05 14.54 -29.49
C LYS A 608 -12.83 13.91 -28.35
N GLU A 609 -13.98 13.31 -28.66
CA GLU A 609 -14.82 12.63 -27.69
C GLU A 609 -14.48 11.14 -27.56
N LEU A 610 -14.36 10.68 -26.32
CA LEU A 610 -14.16 9.28 -25.95
C LEU A 610 -15.21 8.86 -24.92
N ASN A 611 -15.60 7.59 -24.93
CA ASN A 611 -16.39 7.02 -23.83
C ASN A 611 -15.52 6.85 -22.57
N LEU A 612 -16.16 6.57 -21.43
CA LEU A 612 -15.44 6.48 -20.15
C LEU A 612 -14.48 5.28 -20.03
N GLU A 613 -14.71 4.15 -20.69
CA GLU A 613 -13.73 3.04 -20.74
C GLU A 613 -12.48 3.45 -21.53
N GLN A 614 -12.67 4.05 -22.69
CA GLN A 614 -11.58 4.57 -23.51
C GLN A 614 -10.76 5.60 -22.73
N ILE A 615 -11.40 6.44 -21.92
CA ILE A 615 -10.72 7.41 -21.05
C ILE A 615 -9.95 6.69 -19.93
N ALA A 616 -10.58 5.73 -19.24
CA ALA A 616 -9.93 4.92 -18.23
C ALA A 616 -8.66 4.24 -18.80
N GLN A 617 -8.77 3.63 -19.98
CA GLN A 617 -7.68 3.03 -20.72
C GLN A 617 -6.59 4.05 -21.10
N LYS A 618 -6.95 5.27 -21.50
CA LYS A 618 -5.96 6.34 -21.79
C LYS A 618 -5.21 6.77 -20.53
N ILE A 619 -5.86 6.85 -19.38
CA ILE A 619 -5.21 7.18 -18.10
C ILE A 619 -4.29 6.02 -17.67
N SER A 620 -4.73 4.76 -17.77
CA SER A 620 -3.89 3.57 -17.53
C SER A 620 -2.62 3.61 -18.37
N ASN A 621 -2.74 3.92 -19.67
CA ASN A 621 -1.59 4.05 -20.56
C ASN A 621 -0.63 5.18 -20.16
N ARG A 622 -1.13 6.32 -19.63
CA ARG A 622 -0.29 7.40 -19.10
C ARG A 622 0.51 6.96 -17.87
N LEU A 623 -0.08 6.16 -16.99
CA LEU A 623 0.59 5.62 -15.80
C LEU A 623 1.62 4.55 -16.18
N VAL A 624 1.31 3.64 -17.10
CA VAL A 624 2.27 2.62 -17.58
C VAL A 624 3.45 3.28 -18.30
N ARG A 625 3.22 4.36 -19.05
CA ARG A 625 4.26 5.13 -19.75
C ARG A 625 5.37 5.63 -18.82
N ILE A 626 5.08 5.89 -17.54
CA ILE A 626 6.10 6.29 -16.54
C ILE A 626 7.29 5.32 -16.54
N PHE A 627 7.00 4.03 -16.71
CA PHE A 627 7.98 2.95 -16.63
C PHE A 627 8.52 2.52 -17.98
N LYS A 628 7.90 2.91 -19.11
CA LYS A 628 8.33 2.49 -20.46
C LYS A 628 9.50 3.34 -20.96
N ALA A 629 10.33 2.73 -21.80
CA ALA A 629 11.36 3.47 -22.50
C ALA A 629 10.71 4.29 -23.63
N ASP A 630 11.16 5.53 -23.81
CA ASP A 630 10.81 6.35 -24.95
C ASP A 630 11.67 6.02 -26.18
N GLU A 631 11.53 6.81 -27.24
CA GLU A 631 12.29 6.65 -28.49
C GLU A 631 13.80 6.84 -28.30
N GLN A 632 14.23 7.48 -27.22
CA GLN A 632 15.63 7.68 -26.85
C GLN A 632 16.15 6.57 -25.93
N GLY A 633 15.28 5.63 -25.52
CA GLY A 633 15.60 4.57 -24.57
C GLY A 633 15.54 5.02 -23.12
N GLU A 634 15.04 6.22 -22.83
CA GLU A 634 14.95 6.79 -21.49
C GLU A 634 13.59 6.49 -20.86
N ARG A 635 13.56 6.31 -19.52
CA ARG A 635 12.32 6.07 -18.77
C ARG A 635 12.04 7.29 -17.90
N ALA A 636 10.81 7.80 -17.92
CA ALA A 636 10.42 8.94 -17.10
C ALA A 636 10.76 8.71 -15.62
N VAL A 637 10.46 7.52 -15.09
CA VAL A 637 10.75 7.12 -13.70
C VAL A 637 12.21 7.33 -13.28
N ASN A 638 13.17 7.22 -14.21
CA ASN A 638 14.60 7.35 -13.95
C ASN A 638 15.12 8.79 -14.07
N GLY A 639 14.25 9.77 -14.31
CA GLY A 639 14.62 11.17 -14.59
C GLY A 639 15.43 11.88 -13.50
N LEU A 640 15.52 11.33 -12.28
CA LEU A 640 16.42 11.86 -11.24
C LEU A 640 17.89 11.48 -11.46
N TYR A 641 18.14 10.31 -12.07
CA TYR A 641 19.49 9.77 -12.31
C TYR A 641 19.66 9.23 -13.75
N PRO A 642 19.37 10.03 -14.79
CA PRO A 642 19.34 9.55 -16.18
C PRO A 642 20.69 8.96 -16.63
N GLU A 643 21.81 9.56 -16.22
CA GLU A 643 23.16 9.07 -16.56
C GLU A 643 23.48 7.70 -15.97
N GLN A 644 22.94 7.38 -14.79
CA GLN A 644 23.17 6.08 -14.16
C GLN A 644 22.34 5.00 -14.86
N TYR A 645 21.08 5.31 -15.14
CA TYR A 645 20.13 4.38 -15.76
C TYR A 645 20.22 4.33 -17.28
N SER A 646 21.03 5.14 -17.95
CA SER A 646 21.38 4.94 -19.36
C SER A 646 22.51 3.93 -19.56
N LYS A 647 23.23 3.55 -18.49
CA LYS A 647 24.32 2.56 -18.54
C LYS A 647 23.78 1.16 -18.82
N GLU A 648 24.52 0.39 -19.61
CA GLU A 648 24.16 -0.96 -20.08
C GLU A 648 23.66 -1.91 -18.98
N HIS A 649 24.25 -1.84 -17.79
CA HIS A 649 23.93 -2.73 -16.67
C HIS A 649 22.81 -2.22 -15.75
N PHE A 650 22.25 -1.04 -16.02
CA PHE A 650 21.23 -0.41 -15.18
C PHE A 650 19.96 -0.05 -15.94
N LYS A 651 20.02 0.11 -17.28
CA LYS A 651 18.90 0.53 -18.13
C LYS A 651 17.62 -0.32 -18.05
N ASP A 652 17.76 -1.59 -17.70
CA ASP A 652 16.65 -2.53 -17.60
C ASP A 652 16.08 -2.63 -16.17
N TYR A 653 16.75 -2.03 -15.18
CA TYR A 653 16.28 -2.00 -13.80
C TYR A 653 15.32 -0.85 -13.57
N ILE A 654 14.14 -1.19 -13.06
CA ILE A 654 13.06 -0.26 -12.80
C ILE A 654 12.93 -0.05 -11.30
N LEU A 655 13.03 1.20 -10.88
CA LEU A 655 12.68 1.61 -9.53
C LEU A 655 11.18 1.90 -9.44
N PHE A 656 10.59 1.61 -8.28
CA PHE A 656 9.17 1.84 -8.02
C PHE A 656 9.10 2.87 -6.90
N TYR A 657 8.65 4.06 -7.25
CA TYR A 657 8.69 5.19 -6.35
C TYR A 657 7.39 5.37 -5.57
N GLU A 658 7.48 6.15 -4.48
CA GLU A 658 6.35 6.52 -3.65
C GLU A 658 5.24 7.22 -4.44
N TYR A 659 5.67 8.19 -5.24
CA TYR A 659 4.85 8.99 -6.13
C TYR A 659 5.69 9.51 -7.30
N PHE A 660 5.03 10.18 -8.25
CA PHE A 660 5.65 10.60 -9.48
C PHE A 660 5.42 12.08 -9.73
N HIS A 661 6.43 12.75 -10.28
CA HIS A 661 6.34 14.17 -10.54
C HIS A 661 5.16 14.48 -11.47
N GLY A 662 4.31 15.44 -11.08
CA GLY A 662 3.03 15.75 -11.74
C GLY A 662 3.12 16.22 -13.20
N ASP A 663 4.32 16.38 -13.76
CA ASP A 663 4.54 17.00 -15.07
C ASP A 663 5.51 16.24 -15.97
N ASN A 664 6.57 15.67 -15.41
CA ASN A 664 7.57 14.91 -16.17
C ASN A 664 7.62 13.42 -15.79
N GLY A 665 6.85 12.99 -14.78
CA GLY A 665 6.73 11.57 -14.41
C GLY A 665 7.96 10.97 -13.72
N ARG A 666 8.98 11.76 -13.34
CA ARG A 666 10.13 11.23 -12.58
C ARG A 666 9.69 10.65 -11.25
N GLY A 667 10.39 9.61 -10.80
CA GLY A 667 10.19 9.05 -9.46
C GLY A 667 10.55 10.05 -8.36
N VAL A 668 9.76 10.04 -7.28
CA VAL A 668 9.94 10.88 -6.08
C VAL A 668 9.57 10.08 -4.82
N GLY A 669 10.21 10.39 -3.69
CA GLY A 669 10.05 9.66 -2.43
C GLY A 669 10.80 8.32 -2.43
N SER A 670 10.33 7.37 -1.62
CA SER A 670 10.98 6.06 -1.47
C SER A 670 11.06 5.28 -2.77
N SER A 671 12.24 4.75 -3.13
CA SER A 671 12.51 4.20 -4.47
C SER A 671 12.28 2.69 -4.64
N HIS A 672 11.96 1.98 -3.57
CA HIS A 672 11.66 0.54 -3.56
C HIS A 672 10.22 0.29 -3.11
N GLN A 673 9.33 1.25 -3.39
CA GLN A 673 7.93 1.21 -3.05
C GLN A 673 7.14 0.33 -4.02
N THR A 674 7.56 -0.92 -4.17
CA THR A 674 6.73 -2.00 -4.74
C THR A 674 5.66 -2.44 -3.75
N GLY A 675 5.01 -1.44 -3.14
CA GLY A 675 3.75 -1.49 -2.42
C GLY A 675 2.62 -1.10 -3.37
N TRP A 676 1.98 0.05 -3.17
CA TRP A 676 0.88 0.47 -4.05
C TRP A 676 1.32 0.75 -5.50
N THR A 677 2.59 1.06 -5.77
CA THR A 677 3.05 1.36 -7.13
C THR A 677 3.10 0.08 -7.98
N ALA A 678 3.10 -1.09 -7.33
CA ALA A 678 2.94 -2.37 -8.00
C ALA A 678 1.58 -2.53 -8.70
N LEU A 679 0.59 -1.66 -8.42
CA LEU A 679 -0.67 -1.57 -9.18
C LEU A 679 -0.46 -1.35 -10.69
N VAL A 680 0.72 -0.89 -11.13
CA VAL A 680 1.06 -0.89 -12.56
C VAL A 680 0.90 -2.28 -13.20
N ALA A 681 1.15 -3.35 -12.44
CA ALA A 681 0.97 -4.70 -12.93
C ALA A 681 -0.49 -5.04 -13.22
N ASN A 682 -1.41 -4.53 -12.39
CA ASN A 682 -2.85 -4.63 -12.59
C ASN A 682 -3.27 -3.81 -13.81
N LEU A 683 -2.77 -2.58 -13.95
CA LEU A 683 -3.07 -1.71 -15.10
C LEU A 683 -2.61 -2.35 -16.43
N ILE A 684 -1.42 -2.93 -16.46
CA ILE A 684 -0.91 -3.66 -17.64
C ILE A 684 -1.84 -4.84 -17.97
N ALA A 685 -2.20 -5.65 -16.97
CA ALA A 685 -3.11 -6.77 -17.23
C ALA A 685 -4.48 -6.31 -17.74
N ASP A 686 -5.01 -5.23 -17.19
CA ASP A 686 -6.29 -4.66 -17.62
C ASP A 686 -6.26 -4.13 -19.05
N ILE A 687 -5.15 -3.51 -19.46
CA ILE A 687 -4.96 -3.01 -20.83
C ILE A 687 -5.09 -4.14 -21.87
N HIS A 688 -4.65 -5.35 -21.50
CA HIS A 688 -4.62 -6.54 -22.36
C HIS A 688 -5.80 -7.50 -22.13
N LYS A 689 -6.86 -7.10 -21.40
CA LYS A 689 -8.04 -7.95 -21.15
C LYS A 689 -8.96 -8.13 -22.37
N ASP A 690 -8.95 -7.17 -23.29
CA ASP A 690 -9.87 -7.10 -24.43
C ASP A 690 -9.21 -7.50 -25.78
N ASP A 691 -7.94 -7.88 -25.76
CA ASP A 691 -7.18 -8.48 -26.88
C ASP A 691 -7.09 -10.00 -26.71
#